data_AF-A0A0M0LPW4-F1
#
_entry.id   AF-A0A0M0LPW4-F1
#
_cell.length_a   1.000
_cell.length_b   1.000
_cell.length_c   1.000
_cell.angle_alpha   90.00
_cell.angle_beta   90.00
_cell.angle_gamma   90.00
#
_symmetry.space_group_name_H-M   'P 1'
#
loop_
_entity.id
_entity.type
_entity.pdbx_description
1 polymer ?
#
loop_
_entity_poly.entity_id
_entity_poly.type
_entity_poly.pdbx_seq_one_letter_code
_entity_poly.pdbx_strand_id
1 'polypeptide(L)'
;MILRLGVSPAILVPVLASAGIATFAIQTKCFSLRDLVSRTLVEFAMLRMQLSLMHLGLVGSRTSLASWRQMQRDLAALLGLEKLRRLHTRGLIGSPMEPPPTPRSIRLGPFGSVRLPPFLSRLGPAPAPPTMAAGDNMVFKDLVLVGGGHSHAHVLKMWGMAPEPGVQLTLVTRDLDTPYSGMLPGYVAGAYTWRECHIDLARLAAYAGARLVHAEACGLDTANKRVLLKGRPPLAYDVISIDIGSAPKPVALAPDASAADPAAVAAHLPSVTPVKPIDGFCRRWDAILERVLALPEGDQARIVVVGAGAGGVELALSMEGRLRREIHKRGRRPASLEVTLVGRRLMPQHAEGVRHIFEGMLERRGIKTILGTSIAYATPTHLHCSDGSTIQYDEAIWCTAAGAQKWLYETTLALDPGGFIAVHPTLESINTPGVFASGDVAAVLEHPRPKAGVFAVRQGMPLTNNLRRALRAEPLVPFVPQASFLGLIGGGDVATCVASRGLLAYEAPWLWTLKDWIDRTWMHAYTEGLPPPMMTKMAQPPPSAVALASGRDALDALAHASMRCGGCGAKVGVSVLQRVMARLREGDHLPPDPPEVLLGLDSPDDCAVLAPSKLASVHTVDFFRALIDDPFVFGQIACNHALSDCHAMNAKPTGALAIAVVPFGLDAKVEESLFQMMAGAAKALRESGCPLLGGHSCEGADLSLGFCVTGSIEASHVLRKSGLKAGDKLVLTKPIGTGVLFAAHMRGAAQGAHMAAATRGMLTSNAGAARVLAEHGATACTDVTGFGLLGHLFEMASASRARVALDMARLPLLPGALDLVTRGYMSSLQPSNLRLRRAIANEQAALAHPAYPLLFDPQTAGGLLSAVPAAQADACVKALVAAGYGETAIVGEVLQVLGEGVCVPHLVECRL
;
A
#
# COMPACT_ATOMS: atom_id res chain seq x y z
N MET A 1 -1.39 14.42 37.95
CA MET A 1 -2.58 13.83 37.29
C MET A 1 -3.68 13.50 38.30
N ILE A 2 -3.40 12.75 39.39
CA ILE A 2 -4.41 12.36 40.41
C ILE A 2 -4.96 13.54 41.24
N LEU A 3 -4.14 14.56 41.55
CA LEU A 3 -4.62 15.79 42.22
C LEU A 3 -5.53 16.67 41.34
N ARG A 4 -5.52 16.50 40.01
CA ARG A 4 -6.46 17.17 39.08
C ARG A 4 -7.83 16.48 39.02
N LEU A 5 -8.02 15.36 39.72
CA LEU A 5 -9.27 14.59 39.79
C LEU A 5 -10.05 14.81 41.10
N GLY A 6 -9.65 15.76 41.95
CA GLY A 6 -10.45 16.20 43.11
C GLY A 6 -10.52 15.24 44.31
N VAL A 7 -9.51 14.40 44.53
CA VAL A 7 -9.48 13.42 45.63
C VAL A 7 -8.86 14.00 46.91
N SER A 8 -9.53 13.81 48.06
CA SER A 8 -9.09 14.29 49.37
C SER A 8 -7.79 13.59 49.86
N PRO A 9 -6.84 14.32 50.50
CA PRO A 9 -5.57 13.78 50.99
C PRO A 9 -5.69 12.61 51.99
N ALA A 10 -6.81 12.50 52.70
CA ALA A 10 -7.04 11.44 53.70
C ALA A 10 -7.14 10.02 53.09
N ILE A 11 -7.40 9.91 51.78
CA ILE A 11 -7.49 8.65 51.04
C ILE A 11 -6.13 8.26 50.41
N LEU A 12 -5.19 9.20 50.30
CA LEU A 12 -3.93 9.01 49.58
C LEU A 12 -2.88 8.25 50.41
N VAL A 13 -2.93 8.37 51.73
CA VAL A 13 -1.92 7.84 52.67
C VAL A 13 -1.95 6.30 52.78
N PRO A 14 -3.12 5.62 52.86
CA PRO A 14 -3.16 4.16 52.89
C PRO A 14 -2.72 3.52 51.56
N VAL A 15 -2.98 4.20 50.43
CA VAL A 15 -2.69 3.69 49.07
C VAL A 15 -1.19 3.68 48.77
N LEU A 16 -0.45 4.68 49.27
CA LEU A 16 1.01 4.72 49.14
C LEU A 16 1.70 3.69 50.06
N ALA A 17 1.09 3.32 51.19
CA ALA A 17 1.61 2.26 52.06
C ALA A 17 1.50 0.86 51.42
N SER A 18 0.44 0.59 50.64
CA SER A 18 0.31 -0.63 49.83
C SER A 18 1.22 -0.68 48.59
N ALA A 19 1.81 0.45 48.19
CA ALA A 19 2.72 0.55 47.03
C ALA A 19 4.16 0.09 47.32
N GLY A 20 4.49 -0.28 48.57
CA GLY A 20 5.80 -0.85 48.93
C GLY A 20 6.18 -2.14 48.18
N ILE A 21 5.20 -2.82 47.56
CA ILE A 21 5.40 -4.00 46.71
C ILE A 21 5.89 -3.62 45.29
N ALA A 22 5.64 -2.38 44.83
CA ALA A 22 6.02 -1.93 43.50
C ALA A 22 7.53 -1.62 43.36
N THR A 23 8.18 -1.21 44.45
CA THR A 23 9.63 -0.91 44.47
C THR A 23 10.47 -2.17 44.21
N PHE A 24 9.97 -3.35 44.61
CA PHE A 24 10.64 -4.65 44.40
C PHE A 24 10.53 -5.15 42.95
N ALA A 25 9.45 -4.80 42.24
CA ALA A 25 9.22 -5.20 40.84
C ALA A 25 10.01 -4.37 39.82
N ILE A 26 10.35 -3.11 40.16
CA ILE A 26 11.16 -2.23 39.31
C ILE A 26 12.65 -2.64 39.35
N GLN A 27 13.16 -3.15 40.47
CA GLN A 27 14.56 -3.60 40.59
C GLN A 27 14.86 -4.94 39.90
N THR A 28 13.85 -5.74 39.54
CA THR A 28 14.02 -7.07 38.91
C THR A 28 13.84 -7.08 37.38
N LYS A 29 13.78 -5.91 36.71
CA LYS A 29 13.71 -5.75 35.24
C LYS A 29 12.55 -6.50 34.52
N CYS A 30 11.47 -6.89 35.22
CA CYS A 30 10.41 -7.67 34.58
C CYS A 30 9.30 -6.87 33.88
N PHE A 31 9.10 -5.56 34.15
CA PHE A 31 8.01 -4.79 33.53
C PHE A 31 8.32 -3.29 33.35
N SER A 32 7.70 -2.66 32.34
CA SER A 32 7.77 -1.21 32.14
C SER A 32 6.78 -0.46 33.05
N LEU A 33 7.13 0.76 33.46
CA LEU A 33 6.27 1.63 34.29
C LEU A 33 4.89 1.90 33.63
N ARG A 34 4.83 1.81 32.29
CA ARG A 34 3.63 2.01 31.46
C ARG A 34 2.62 0.87 31.65
N ASP A 35 3.08 -0.37 31.77
CA ASP A 35 2.23 -1.56 31.95
C ASP A 35 1.61 -1.59 33.35
N LEU A 36 2.34 -1.10 34.36
CA LEU A 36 1.87 -1.03 35.74
C LEU A 36 0.77 0.03 35.91
N VAL A 37 0.90 1.19 35.25
CA VAL A 37 -0.11 2.26 35.28
C VAL A 37 -1.39 1.85 34.55
N SER A 38 -1.29 1.13 33.42
CA SER A 38 -2.44 0.56 32.72
C SER A 38 -3.21 -0.46 33.57
N ARG A 39 -2.49 -1.26 34.38
CA ARG A 39 -3.09 -2.25 35.27
C ARG A 39 -3.94 -1.60 36.38
N THR A 40 -3.42 -0.55 37.01
CA THR A 40 -4.10 0.16 38.10
C THR A 40 -5.35 0.91 37.62
N LEU A 41 -5.33 1.49 36.42
CA LEU A 41 -6.48 2.20 35.85
C LEU A 41 -7.65 1.25 35.47
N VAL A 42 -7.33 0.07 34.92
CA VAL A 42 -8.34 -0.94 34.57
C VAL A 42 -8.95 -1.58 35.81
N GLU A 43 -8.15 -1.90 36.84
CA GLU A 43 -8.68 -2.39 38.11
C GLU A 43 -9.54 -1.34 38.81
N PHE A 44 -9.18 -0.06 38.74
CA PHE A 44 -9.98 1.03 39.31
C PHE A 44 -11.32 1.24 38.57
N ALA A 45 -11.32 1.15 37.23
CA ALA A 45 -12.55 1.20 36.43
C ALA A 45 -13.47 0.00 36.72
N MET A 46 -12.90 -1.19 36.89
CA MET A 46 -13.64 -2.39 37.28
C MET A 46 -14.22 -2.29 38.70
N LEU A 47 -13.46 -1.75 39.66
CA LEU A 47 -13.91 -1.58 41.05
C LEU A 47 -15.05 -0.55 41.14
N ARG A 48 -14.97 0.55 40.36
CA ARG A 48 -16.01 1.58 40.32
C ARG A 48 -17.30 1.05 39.68
N MET A 49 -17.19 0.26 38.61
CA MET A 49 -18.34 -0.42 38.00
C MET A 49 -18.96 -1.45 38.95
N GLN A 50 -18.14 -2.20 39.70
CA GLN A 50 -18.59 -3.17 40.71
C GLN A 50 -19.32 -2.49 41.87
N LEU A 51 -18.80 -1.37 42.38
CA LEU A 51 -19.42 -0.60 43.45
C LEU A 51 -20.75 0.03 43.00
N SER A 52 -20.84 0.54 41.77
CA SER A 52 -22.09 1.06 41.20
C SER A 52 -23.15 -0.03 41.00
N LEU A 53 -22.75 -1.24 40.60
CA LEU A 53 -23.66 -2.38 40.43
C LEU A 53 -24.11 -3.00 41.77
N MET A 54 -23.25 -2.98 42.80
CA MET A 54 -23.62 -3.35 44.17
C MET A 54 -24.58 -2.32 44.79
N HIS A 55 -24.39 -1.03 44.51
CA HIS A 55 -25.28 0.02 45.02
C HIS A 55 -26.69 -0.06 44.41
N LEU A 56 -26.82 -0.64 43.21
CA LEU A 56 -28.08 -0.89 42.52
C LEU A 56 -28.70 -2.26 42.83
N GLY A 57 -28.12 -3.06 43.74
CA GLY A 57 -28.67 -4.35 44.17
C GLY A 57 -28.60 -5.50 43.15
N LEU A 58 -27.82 -5.35 42.07
CA LEU A 58 -27.82 -6.26 40.91
C LEU A 58 -26.85 -7.46 41.02
N VAL A 59 -26.12 -7.61 42.12
CA VAL A 59 -25.15 -8.71 42.31
C VAL A 59 -25.53 -9.53 43.55
N GLY A 60 -26.48 -10.44 43.38
CA GLY A 60 -27.03 -11.27 44.48
C GLY A 60 -27.02 -12.79 44.29
N SER A 61 -26.58 -13.35 43.15
CA SER A 61 -26.66 -14.80 42.92
C SER A 61 -25.39 -15.42 42.31
N ARG A 62 -25.14 -16.70 42.64
CA ARG A 62 -23.94 -17.49 42.27
C ARG A 62 -23.67 -17.58 40.75
N THR A 63 -24.66 -17.29 39.89
CA THR A 63 -24.50 -17.23 38.43
C THR A 63 -23.75 -15.99 37.93
N SER A 64 -23.68 -14.90 38.71
CA SER A 64 -22.95 -13.67 38.34
C SER A 64 -21.42 -13.78 38.50
N LEU A 65 -20.96 -14.64 39.40
CA LEU A 65 -19.53 -14.84 39.66
C LEU A 65 -18.82 -15.63 38.55
N ALA A 66 -19.54 -16.54 37.87
CA ALA A 66 -18.99 -17.31 36.76
C ALA A 66 -18.83 -16.46 35.49
N SER A 67 -19.81 -15.61 35.18
CA SER A 67 -19.75 -14.64 34.08
C SER A 67 -18.70 -13.55 34.33
N TRP A 68 -18.53 -13.13 35.59
CA TRP A 68 -17.48 -12.19 35.99
C TRP A 68 -16.07 -12.77 35.81
N ARG A 69 -15.83 -14.01 36.27
CA ARG A 69 -14.56 -14.71 36.07
C ARG A 69 -14.27 -15.03 34.60
N GLN A 70 -15.29 -15.14 33.76
CA GLN A 70 -15.12 -15.25 32.31
C GLN A 70 -14.75 -13.89 31.70
N MET A 71 -15.40 -12.79 32.10
CA MET A 71 -15.05 -11.45 31.63
C MET A 71 -13.62 -11.05 31.98
N GLN A 72 -13.13 -11.39 33.17
CA GLN A 72 -11.72 -11.18 33.55
C GLN A 72 -10.75 -12.03 32.71
N ARG A 73 -11.13 -13.26 32.36
CA ARG A 73 -10.35 -14.13 31.45
C ARG A 73 -10.31 -13.57 30.03
N ASP A 74 -11.44 -13.09 29.54
CA ASP A 74 -11.56 -12.51 28.19
C ASP A 74 -10.74 -11.22 28.07
N LEU A 75 -10.74 -10.37 29.11
CA LEU A 75 -9.93 -9.14 29.13
C LEU A 75 -8.43 -9.44 29.20
N ALA A 76 -8.04 -10.45 29.98
CA ALA A 76 -6.64 -10.89 30.06
C ALA A 76 -6.14 -11.48 28.74
N ALA A 77 -7.00 -12.19 27.99
CA ALA A 77 -6.70 -12.69 26.65
C ALA A 77 -6.62 -11.54 25.61
N LEU A 78 -7.53 -10.55 25.69
CA LEU A 78 -7.51 -9.34 24.85
C LEU A 78 -6.25 -8.48 25.05
N LEU A 79 -5.63 -8.58 26.23
CA LEU A 79 -4.42 -7.87 26.62
C LEU A 79 -3.14 -8.73 26.54
N GLY A 80 -3.22 -9.99 26.12
CA GLY A 80 -2.05 -10.88 25.97
C GLY A 80 -1.38 -11.32 27.29
N LEU A 81 -2.09 -11.31 28.42
CA LEU A 81 -1.54 -11.52 29.78
C LEU A 81 -1.57 -13.00 30.25
N GLU A 82 -1.81 -13.96 29.35
CA GLU A 82 -2.12 -15.36 29.69
C GLU A 82 -1.00 -16.12 30.43
N LYS A 83 0.28 -15.73 30.24
CA LYS A 83 1.44 -16.40 30.86
C LYS A 83 1.62 -16.11 32.36
N LEU A 84 0.95 -15.12 32.93
CA LEU A 84 1.29 -14.59 34.26
C LEU A 84 0.66 -15.33 35.45
N ARG A 85 -0.16 -16.36 35.21
CA ARG A 85 -0.79 -17.15 36.30
C ARG A 85 0.07 -18.27 36.87
N ARG A 86 1.12 -18.73 36.16
CA ARG A 86 1.95 -19.87 36.61
C ARG A 86 2.97 -19.52 37.70
N LEU A 87 3.15 -18.24 38.05
CA LEU A 87 4.14 -17.79 39.04
C LEU A 87 3.56 -17.60 40.45
N HIS A 88 2.25 -17.73 40.65
CA HIS A 88 1.63 -17.56 41.97
C HIS A 88 1.63 -18.84 42.83
N THR A 89 2.12 -19.97 42.31
CA THR A 89 2.06 -21.29 42.97
C THR A 89 3.42 -21.91 43.34
N ARG A 90 4.54 -21.17 43.26
CA ARG A 90 5.82 -21.65 43.79
C ARG A 90 6.44 -20.63 44.75
N GLY A 91 6.58 -21.07 46.00
CA GLY A 91 7.02 -20.28 47.13
C GLY A 91 8.49 -19.90 47.11
N LEU A 92 8.76 -18.93 47.99
CA LEU A 92 10.04 -18.46 48.50
C LEU A 92 11.02 -19.61 48.80
N ILE A 93 12.27 -19.49 48.36
CA ILE A 93 13.54 -19.83 49.06
C ILE A 93 14.68 -19.27 48.19
N GLY A 94 15.63 -18.54 48.81
CA GLY A 94 16.58 -17.66 48.15
C GLY A 94 17.95 -18.24 47.78
N SER A 95 18.76 -17.42 47.13
CA SER A 95 20.24 -17.46 47.07
C SER A 95 20.78 -16.10 46.57
N PRO A 96 21.99 -15.65 46.97
CA PRO A 96 22.46 -14.27 46.82
C PRO A 96 23.08 -13.97 45.44
N MET A 97 22.97 -12.72 44.98
CA MET A 97 23.60 -12.19 43.75
C MET A 97 24.86 -11.38 44.05
N GLU A 98 25.91 -11.56 43.24
CA GLU A 98 27.16 -10.77 43.20
C GLU A 98 26.97 -9.33 42.64
N PRO A 99 27.88 -8.38 42.94
CA PRO A 99 27.75 -6.98 42.53
C PRO A 99 28.25 -6.72 41.10
N PRO A 100 27.73 -5.68 40.39
CA PRO A 100 28.12 -5.33 39.03
C PRO A 100 29.43 -4.51 38.97
N PRO A 101 30.17 -4.55 37.84
CA PRO A 101 31.48 -3.89 37.71
C PRO A 101 31.36 -2.38 37.40
N THR A 102 32.38 -1.63 37.84
CA THR A 102 32.55 -0.19 37.65
C THR A 102 33.09 0.19 36.26
N PRO A 103 32.71 1.35 35.69
CA PRO A 103 33.20 1.79 34.37
C PRO A 103 34.58 2.46 34.44
N ARG A 104 35.47 2.09 33.49
CA ARG A 104 36.81 2.67 33.29
C ARG A 104 36.73 4.03 32.58
N SER A 105 37.59 4.96 33.01
CA SER A 105 37.86 6.24 32.34
C SER A 105 39.05 6.12 31.38
N ILE A 106 38.99 6.84 30.25
CA ILE A 106 40.13 7.07 29.34
C ILE A 106 40.33 8.58 29.23
N ARG A 107 41.55 9.07 29.54
CA ARG A 107 41.98 10.46 29.32
C ARG A 107 42.63 10.58 27.94
N LEU A 108 42.30 11.65 27.22
CA LEU A 108 43.12 12.19 26.13
C LEU A 108 43.52 13.63 26.47
N GLY A 109 44.74 14.00 26.08
CA GLY A 109 45.48 15.21 26.45
C GLY A 109 44.96 16.53 25.84
N PRO A 110 45.83 17.57 25.78
CA PRO A 110 45.44 18.90 26.25
C PRO A 110 45.07 19.85 25.11
N PHE A 111 43.88 19.74 24.54
CA PHE A 111 43.25 20.87 23.83
C PHE A 111 41.73 20.86 24.05
N GLY A 112 41.18 22.04 24.29
CA GLY A 112 39.86 22.36 24.86
C GLY A 112 38.65 21.51 24.44
N SER A 113 37.78 21.28 25.41
CA SER A 113 36.46 20.68 25.22
C SER A 113 35.49 21.63 24.50
N VAL A 114 35.00 21.23 23.32
CA VAL A 114 33.79 21.81 22.70
C VAL A 114 32.66 20.80 22.85
N ARG A 115 31.56 21.20 23.50
CA ARG A 115 30.32 20.41 23.58
C ARG A 115 29.54 20.58 22.27
N LEU A 116 29.40 19.50 21.49
CA LEU A 116 28.34 19.39 20.48
C LEU A 116 27.07 18.81 21.13
N PRO A 117 25.86 19.31 20.79
CA PRO A 117 24.61 18.80 21.34
C PRO A 117 24.34 17.35 20.89
N PRO A 118 23.68 16.52 21.73
CA PRO A 118 23.49 15.10 21.45
C PRO A 118 22.30 14.90 20.52
N PHE A 119 22.49 15.04 19.20
CA PHE A 119 21.48 14.56 18.23
C PHE A 119 22.03 14.06 16.89
N LEU A 120 23.32 13.75 16.77
CA LEU A 120 23.92 13.30 15.49
C LEU A 120 24.66 11.95 15.56
N SER A 121 24.21 11.01 16.39
CA SER A 121 24.79 9.64 16.42
C SER A 121 23.78 8.50 16.56
N ARG A 122 22.52 8.71 16.17
CA ARG A 122 21.53 7.61 16.03
C ARG A 122 20.89 7.57 14.66
N LEU A 123 21.72 7.35 13.64
CA LEU A 123 21.32 6.68 12.41
C LEU A 123 22.38 5.61 12.15
N GLY A 124 22.24 4.48 12.84
CA GLY A 124 22.92 3.27 12.41
C GLY A 124 22.34 2.85 11.05
N PRO A 125 23.13 2.25 10.15
CA PRO A 125 22.62 1.75 8.88
C PRO A 125 21.47 0.75 9.12
N ALA A 126 20.41 0.89 8.34
CA ALA A 126 19.32 -0.07 8.31
C ALA A 126 19.87 -1.45 7.88
N PRO A 127 19.39 -2.55 8.49
CA PRO A 127 19.80 -3.88 8.06
C PRO A 127 19.29 -4.14 6.65
N ALA A 128 20.16 -4.71 5.85
CA ALA A 128 19.93 -5.07 4.46
C ALA A 128 19.86 -6.61 4.33
N PRO A 129 19.29 -7.15 3.23
CA PRO A 129 18.97 -8.56 3.07
C PRO A 129 20.23 -9.45 2.96
N PRO A 130 20.09 -10.74 3.34
CA PRO A 130 21.19 -11.72 3.37
C PRO A 130 21.59 -12.18 1.97
N THR A 131 22.85 -12.59 1.82
CA THR A 131 23.25 -13.62 0.86
C THR A 131 22.98 -14.97 1.52
N MET A 132 21.97 -15.69 1.03
CA MET A 132 21.50 -16.96 1.62
C MET A 132 22.17 -18.18 0.99
N ALA A 133 22.25 -19.28 1.73
CA ALA A 133 22.65 -20.57 1.17
C ALA A 133 21.61 -21.03 0.13
N ALA A 134 22.06 -21.68 -0.95
CA ALA A 134 21.26 -22.01 -2.14
C ALA A 134 19.98 -22.85 -1.88
N GLY A 135 19.84 -23.47 -0.70
CA GLY A 135 18.66 -24.29 -0.35
C GLY A 135 17.46 -23.52 0.22
N ASP A 136 17.65 -22.34 0.81
CA ASP A 136 16.57 -21.61 1.51
C ASP A 136 15.70 -20.73 0.59
N ASN A 137 16.10 -20.56 -0.67
CA ASN A 137 15.41 -19.73 -1.68
C ASN A 137 14.52 -20.53 -2.65
N MET A 138 14.54 -21.86 -2.57
CA MET A 138 13.80 -22.69 -3.52
C MET A 138 12.30 -22.70 -3.18
N VAL A 139 11.46 -22.32 -4.13
CA VAL A 139 10.00 -22.35 -3.95
C VAL A 139 9.47 -23.76 -4.24
N PHE A 140 8.82 -24.37 -3.25
CA PHE A 140 8.15 -25.66 -3.38
C PHE A 140 6.63 -25.53 -3.50
N LYS A 141 6.03 -24.58 -2.78
CA LYS A 141 4.58 -24.38 -2.76
C LYS A 141 4.17 -22.92 -2.90
N ASP A 142 3.03 -22.67 -3.53
CA ASP A 142 2.38 -21.38 -3.64
C ASP A 142 1.16 -21.29 -2.71
N LEU A 143 1.17 -20.29 -1.83
CA LEU A 143 0.01 -19.87 -1.07
C LEU A 143 -0.54 -18.57 -1.67
N VAL A 144 -1.76 -18.62 -2.18
CA VAL A 144 -2.45 -17.45 -2.76
C VAL A 144 -3.55 -16.95 -1.81
N LEU A 145 -3.47 -15.68 -1.43
CA LEU A 145 -4.47 -14.96 -0.66
C LEU A 145 -5.27 -14.06 -1.61
N VAL A 146 -6.57 -14.31 -1.79
CA VAL A 146 -7.46 -13.49 -2.61
C VAL A 146 -8.25 -12.52 -1.74
N GLY A 147 -8.03 -11.22 -1.93
CA GLY A 147 -8.59 -10.12 -1.14
C GLY A 147 -7.77 -9.83 0.11
N GLY A 148 -7.58 -8.55 0.46
CA GLY A 148 -6.87 -8.15 1.68
C GLY A 148 -7.81 -7.88 2.86
N GLY A 149 -8.76 -8.79 3.12
CA GLY A 149 -9.63 -8.67 4.29
C GLY A 149 -8.89 -8.83 5.62
N HIS A 150 -9.62 -8.71 6.74
CA HIS A 150 -9.05 -8.64 8.08
C HIS A 150 -8.31 -9.94 8.47
N SER A 151 -8.77 -11.09 7.98
CA SER A 151 -8.11 -12.37 8.24
C SER A 151 -6.81 -12.47 7.46
N HIS A 152 -6.81 -12.07 6.18
CA HIS A 152 -5.58 -12.06 5.37
C HIS A 152 -4.56 -11.02 5.85
N ALA A 153 -4.98 -9.84 6.30
CA ALA A 153 -4.08 -8.89 6.95
C ALA A 153 -3.39 -9.52 8.18
N HIS A 154 -4.12 -10.34 8.95
CA HIS A 154 -3.52 -11.11 10.03
C HIS A 154 -2.56 -12.19 9.54
N VAL A 155 -2.91 -12.93 8.48
CA VAL A 155 -2.01 -13.93 7.88
C VAL A 155 -0.69 -13.29 7.42
N LEU A 156 -0.75 -12.16 6.70
CA LEU A 156 0.43 -11.43 6.24
C LEU A 156 1.32 -10.98 7.41
N LYS A 157 0.72 -10.42 8.45
CA LYS A 157 1.45 -10.04 9.67
C LYS A 157 2.16 -11.25 10.30
N MET A 158 1.44 -12.36 10.46
CA MET A 158 2.01 -13.57 11.07
C MET A 158 3.11 -14.20 10.19
N TRP A 159 3.00 -14.09 8.86
CA TRP A 159 4.04 -14.51 7.94
C TRP A 159 5.30 -13.64 8.01
N GLY A 160 5.17 -12.31 8.07
CA GLY A 160 6.33 -11.43 8.29
C GLY A 160 7.00 -11.63 9.65
N MET A 161 6.22 -12.03 10.66
CA MET A 161 6.75 -12.41 11.96
C MET A 161 7.47 -13.76 11.97
N ALA A 162 7.08 -14.70 11.10
CA ALA A 162 7.68 -16.04 11.02
C ALA A 162 7.44 -16.63 9.63
N PRO A 163 8.30 -16.37 8.63
CA PRO A 163 8.10 -16.89 7.28
C PRO A 163 8.02 -18.43 7.25
N GLU A 164 7.38 -18.99 6.22
CA GLU A 164 7.37 -20.43 5.97
C GLU A 164 8.37 -20.75 4.86
N PRO A 165 9.52 -21.39 5.17
CA PRO A 165 10.53 -21.71 4.17
C PRO A 165 9.95 -22.54 3.03
N GLY A 166 10.35 -22.23 1.80
CA GLY A 166 9.90 -22.96 0.63
C GLY A 166 8.48 -22.65 0.15
N VAL A 167 7.82 -21.65 0.75
CA VAL A 167 6.49 -21.20 0.34
C VAL A 167 6.56 -19.79 -0.24
N GLN A 168 6.10 -19.64 -1.48
CA GLN A 168 5.85 -18.32 -2.06
C GLN A 168 4.45 -17.85 -1.64
N LEU A 169 4.42 -16.81 -0.81
CA LEU A 169 3.19 -16.14 -0.44
C LEU A 169 2.83 -15.10 -1.51
N THR A 170 1.57 -15.11 -1.98
CA THR A 170 1.05 -14.12 -2.93
C THR A 170 -0.26 -13.52 -2.41
N LEU A 171 -0.37 -12.19 -2.40
CA LEU A 171 -1.62 -11.46 -2.16
C LEU A 171 -2.17 -10.94 -3.51
N VAL A 172 -3.33 -11.43 -3.91
CA VAL A 172 -4.12 -10.89 -5.03
C VAL A 172 -5.16 -9.94 -4.45
N THR A 173 -5.10 -8.66 -4.79
CA THR A 173 -6.09 -7.68 -4.32
C THR A 173 -6.40 -6.63 -5.37
N ARG A 174 -7.66 -6.19 -5.43
CA ARG A 174 -8.11 -5.05 -6.24
C ARG A 174 -7.78 -3.72 -5.56
N ASP A 175 -7.96 -3.67 -4.24
CA ASP A 175 -7.80 -2.45 -3.45
C ASP A 175 -6.49 -2.57 -2.65
N LEU A 176 -5.65 -1.53 -2.66
CA LEU A 176 -4.38 -1.49 -1.91
C LEU A 176 -4.55 -1.02 -0.47
N ASP A 177 -5.64 -0.32 -0.18
CA ASP A 177 -6.01 0.17 1.14
C ASP A 177 -7.27 -0.59 1.59
N THR A 178 -7.15 -1.39 2.64
CA THR A 178 -8.31 -2.14 3.17
C THR A 178 -8.92 -1.42 4.37
N PRO A 179 -10.23 -1.13 4.35
CA PRO A 179 -10.90 -0.42 5.44
C PRO A 179 -11.09 -1.30 6.67
N TYR A 180 -10.77 -0.74 7.85
CA TYR A 180 -11.18 -1.31 9.11
C TYR A 180 -12.60 -0.89 9.46
N SER A 181 -13.55 -1.79 9.18
CA SER A 181 -14.99 -1.54 9.28
C SER A 181 -15.46 -1.00 10.65
N GLY A 182 -14.77 -1.32 11.74
CA GLY A 182 -15.10 -0.84 13.09
C GLY A 182 -14.91 0.67 13.29
N MET A 183 -14.05 1.30 12.49
CA MET A 183 -13.78 2.74 12.52
C MET A 183 -14.60 3.54 11.50
N LEU A 184 -15.34 2.87 10.60
CA LEU A 184 -16.10 3.54 9.54
C LEU A 184 -17.09 4.59 10.08
N PRO A 185 -17.91 4.31 11.11
CA PRO A 185 -18.82 5.34 11.63
C PRO A 185 -18.07 6.52 12.28
N GLY A 186 -16.88 6.29 12.84
CA GLY A 186 -16.00 7.33 13.34
C GLY A 186 -15.40 8.20 12.22
N TYR A 187 -15.04 7.60 11.08
CA TYR A 187 -14.64 8.33 9.88
C TYR A 187 -15.76 9.26 9.40
N VAL A 188 -16.98 8.72 9.27
CA VAL A 188 -18.18 9.49 8.89
C VAL A 188 -18.46 10.62 9.89
N ALA A 189 -18.28 10.35 11.18
CA ALA A 189 -18.39 11.37 12.23
C ALA A 189 -17.24 12.40 12.23
N GLY A 190 -16.19 12.22 11.43
CA GLY A 190 -15.01 13.10 11.39
C GLY A 190 -14.03 12.91 12.55
N ALA A 191 -14.06 11.75 13.22
CA ALA A 191 -13.15 11.35 14.29
C ALA A 191 -11.79 10.86 13.77
N TYR A 192 -11.80 10.35 12.54
CA TYR A 192 -10.65 9.71 11.90
C TYR A 192 -10.46 10.27 10.49
N THR A 193 -9.21 10.32 10.06
CA THR A 193 -8.82 10.51 8.67
C THR A 193 -8.93 9.19 7.90
N TRP A 194 -8.91 9.28 6.56
CA TRP A 194 -8.86 8.10 5.69
C TRP A 194 -7.72 7.15 6.08
N ARG A 195 -6.52 7.68 6.28
CA ARG A 195 -5.32 6.91 6.61
C ARG A 195 -5.41 6.19 7.95
N GLU A 196 -6.07 6.79 8.95
CA GLU A 196 -6.23 6.16 10.27
C GLU A 196 -7.16 4.95 10.25
N CYS A 197 -8.05 4.87 9.25
CA CYS A 197 -9.04 3.80 9.12
C CYS A 197 -8.68 2.71 8.11
N HIS A 198 -7.56 2.83 7.40
CA HIS A 198 -7.17 1.90 6.34
C HIS A 198 -5.82 1.27 6.60
N ILE A 199 -5.71 -0.03 6.31
CA ILE A 199 -4.43 -0.74 6.31
C ILE A 199 -3.88 -0.70 4.89
N ASP A 200 -2.65 -0.20 4.76
CA ASP A 200 -1.88 -0.26 3.52
C ASP A 200 -1.40 -1.70 3.28
N LEU A 201 -2.09 -2.42 2.40
CA LEU A 201 -1.79 -3.81 2.06
C LEU A 201 -0.47 -3.96 1.32
N ALA A 202 -0.02 -2.95 0.58
CA ALA A 202 1.26 -3.01 -0.11
C ALA A 202 2.42 -3.00 0.89
N ARG A 203 2.34 -2.16 1.92
CA ARG A 203 3.32 -2.17 3.02
C ARG A 203 3.29 -3.45 3.82
N LEU A 204 2.08 -3.98 4.08
CA LEU A 204 1.92 -5.23 4.82
C LEU A 204 2.39 -6.46 4.02
N ALA A 205 2.17 -6.48 2.70
CA ALA A 205 2.70 -7.51 1.81
C ALA A 205 4.23 -7.47 1.75
N ALA A 206 4.82 -6.27 1.60
CA ALA A 206 6.27 -6.09 1.65
C ALA A 206 6.86 -6.55 3.00
N TYR A 207 6.19 -6.24 4.11
CA TYR A 207 6.57 -6.74 5.43
C TYR A 207 6.54 -8.27 5.52
N ALA A 208 5.56 -8.91 4.87
CA ALA A 208 5.39 -10.36 4.85
C ALA A 208 6.36 -11.08 3.89
N GLY A 209 7.09 -10.35 3.04
CA GLY A 209 7.79 -10.93 1.89
C GLY A 209 6.84 -11.55 0.87
N ALA A 210 5.60 -11.06 0.80
CA ALA A 210 4.56 -11.58 -0.08
C ALA A 210 4.59 -10.87 -1.44
N ARG A 211 4.46 -11.63 -2.52
CA ARG A 211 4.21 -11.10 -3.86
C ARG A 211 2.87 -10.36 -3.87
N LEU A 212 2.87 -9.08 -4.23
CA LEU A 212 1.64 -8.31 -4.38
C LEU A 212 1.19 -8.31 -5.85
N VAL A 213 0.06 -8.95 -6.12
CA VAL A 213 -0.63 -8.92 -7.42
C VAL A 213 -1.81 -7.96 -7.32
N HIS A 214 -1.63 -6.75 -7.84
CA HIS A 214 -2.68 -5.71 -7.87
C HIS A 214 -3.61 -5.96 -9.06
N ALA A 215 -4.54 -6.90 -8.90
CA ALA A 215 -5.49 -7.32 -9.91
C ALA A 215 -6.83 -7.75 -9.28
N GLU A 216 -7.91 -7.64 -10.05
CA GLU A 216 -9.23 -8.10 -9.65
C GLU A 216 -9.38 -9.60 -9.97
N ALA A 217 -9.64 -10.41 -8.94
CA ALA A 217 -10.04 -11.80 -9.11
C ALA A 217 -11.50 -11.87 -9.58
N CYS A 218 -11.75 -12.62 -10.65
CA CYS A 218 -13.06 -12.73 -11.29
C CYS A 218 -13.58 -14.17 -11.37
N GLY A 219 -12.86 -15.14 -10.82
CA GLY A 219 -13.25 -16.55 -10.85
C GLY A 219 -12.21 -17.46 -10.20
N LEU A 220 -12.57 -18.73 -10.01
CA LEU A 220 -11.70 -19.77 -9.49
C LEU A 220 -11.90 -21.06 -10.29
N ASP A 221 -10.83 -21.53 -10.92
CA ASP A 221 -10.77 -22.85 -11.55
C ASP A 221 -10.16 -23.83 -10.54
N THR A 222 -11.03 -24.56 -9.84
CA THR A 222 -10.63 -25.53 -8.82
C THR A 222 -10.06 -26.82 -9.42
N ALA A 223 -10.41 -27.14 -10.67
CA ALA A 223 -9.93 -28.35 -11.34
C ALA A 223 -8.45 -28.21 -11.71
N ASN A 224 -8.06 -27.04 -12.23
CA ASN A 224 -6.67 -26.76 -12.62
C ASN A 224 -5.90 -25.96 -11.55
N LYS A 225 -6.51 -25.69 -10.40
CA LYS A 225 -5.96 -24.89 -9.30
C LYS A 225 -5.43 -23.52 -9.75
N ARG A 226 -6.29 -22.75 -10.40
CA ARG A 226 -5.97 -21.40 -10.89
C ARG A 226 -6.98 -20.36 -10.41
N VAL A 227 -6.51 -19.21 -9.93
CA VAL A 227 -7.36 -18.03 -9.74
C VAL A 227 -7.45 -17.26 -11.05
N LEU A 228 -8.67 -16.95 -11.49
CA LEU A 228 -8.91 -16.20 -12.72
C LEU A 228 -8.81 -14.71 -12.41
N LEU A 229 -8.00 -14.00 -13.18
CA LEU A 229 -7.70 -12.58 -12.98
C LEU A 229 -8.18 -11.76 -14.18
N LYS A 230 -8.76 -10.59 -13.92
CA LYS A 230 -9.22 -9.69 -14.97
C LYS A 230 -8.04 -9.08 -15.73
N GLY A 231 -8.05 -9.18 -17.05
CA GLY A 231 -7.09 -8.50 -17.95
C GLY A 231 -5.69 -9.11 -17.98
N ARG A 232 -5.47 -10.29 -17.40
CA ARG A 232 -4.18 -11.01 -17.38
C ARG A 232 -4.40 -12.52 -17.25
N PRO A 233 -3.38 -13.36 -17.52
CA PRO A 233 -3.51 -14.80 -17.36
C PRO A 233 -3.86 -15.22 -15.92
N PRO A 234 -4.52 -16.38 -15.75
CA PRO A 234 -4.78 -16.95 -14.43
C PRO A 234 -3.48 -17.26 -13.67
N LEU A 235 -3.54 -17.23 -12.34
CA LEU A 235 -2.40 -17.52 -11.46
C LEU A 235 -2.59 -18.89 -10.79
N ALA A 236 -1.59 -19.76 -10.85
CA ALA A 236 -1.62 -21.07 -10.20
C ALA A 236 -1.50 -20.98 -8.65
N TYR A 237 -2.02 -21.99 -7.94
CA TYR A 237 -1.86 -22.11 -6.48
C TYR A 237 -1.75 -23.58 -6.04
N ASP A 238 -1.09 -23.82 -4.89
CA ASP A 238 -1.18 -25.11 -4.19
C ASP A 238 -2.24 -25.07 -3.09
N VAL A 239 -2.25 -23.96 -2.35
CA VAL A 239 -3.26 -23.63 -1.32
C VAL A 239 -3.75 -22.21 -1.60
N ILE A 240 -5.06 -22.00 -1.50
CA ILE A 240 -5.67 -20.68 -1.70
C ILE A 240 -6.59 -20.34 -0.54
N SER A 241 -6.65 -19.06 -0.19
CA SER A 241 -7.61 -18.53 0.77
C SER A 241 -8.34 -17.32 0.18
N ILE A 242 -9.64 -17.20 0.45
CA ILE A 242 -10.51 -16.12 -0.05
C ILE A 242 -11.03 -15.29 1.13
N ASP A 243 -10.73 -13.99 1.14
CA ASP A 243 -11.16 -12.99 2.13
C ASP A 243 -11.48 -11.66 1.42
N ILE A 244 -12.45 -11.72 0.49
CA ILE A 244 -12.87 -10.62 -0.40
C ILE A 244 -14.05 -9.80 0.15
N GLY A 245 -14.46 -10.07 1.39
CA GLY A 245 -15.65 -9.47 1.99
C GLY A 245 -16.96 -9.86 1.27
N SER A 246 -17.98 -9.03 1.43
CA SER A 246 -19.34 -9.23 0.88
C SER A 246 -19.69 -8.18 -0.16
N ALA A 247 -20.55 -8.52 -1.12
CA ALA A 247 -21.12 -7.59 -2.10
C ALA A 247 -22.42 -6.93 -1.56
N PRO A 248 -22.80 -5.76 -2.06
CA PRO A 248 -24.14 -5.23 -1.80
C PRO A 248 -25.20 -6.14 -2.45
N LYS A 249 -26.32 -6.38 -1.75
CA LYS A 249 -27.48 -6.96 -2.41
C LYS A 249 -28.03 -5.93 -3.42
N PRO A 250 -28.42 -6.34 -4.64
CA PRO A 250 -29.01 -5.42 -5.60
C PRO A 250 -30.23 -4.73 -5.01
N VAL A 251 -30.31 -3.40 -5.16
CA VAL A 251 -31.54 -2.65 -4.91
C VAL A 251 -32.48 -2.98 -6.04
N ALA A 252 -33.67 -3.52 -5.74
CA ALA A 252 -34.67 -3.74 -6.77
C ALA A 252 -35.08 -2.39 -7.38
N LEU A 253 -35.11 -2.34 -8.71
CA LEU A 253 -35.58 -1.19 -9.47
C LEU A 253 -37.10 -1.30 -9.68
N ALA A 254 -37.72 -0.20 -10.10
CA ALA A 254 -39.14 -0.19 -10.43
C ALA A 254 -39.49 -1.30 -11.46
N PRO A 255 -40.72 -1.85 -11.43
CA PRO A 255 -41.11 -3.02 -12.23
C PRO A 255 -40.94 -2.88 -13.75
N ASP A 256 -40.83 -1.64 -14.25
CA ASP A 256 -40.63 -1.24 -15.64
C ASP A 256 -39.15 -1.03 -16.02
N ALA A 257 -38.24 -1.01 -15.04
CA ALA A 257 -36.80 -0.87 -15.24
C ALA A 257 -36.10 -2.22 -15.03
N SER A 258 -35.90 -2.99 -16.10
CA SER A 258 -35.06 -4.19 -16.04
C SER A 258 -33.59 -3.80 -15.90
N ALA A 259 -33.04 -3.85 -14.70
CA ALA A 259 -31.59 -3.93 -14.55
C ALA A 259 -31.20 -4.93 -13.47
N ALA A 260 -30.82 -6.13 -13.92
CA ALA A 260 -30.20 -7.17 -13.09
C ALA A 260 -28.76 -6.83 -12.67
N ASP A 261 -28.24 -5.65 -13.04
CA ASP A 261 -26.84 -5.28 -12.85
C ASP A 261 -26.63 -4.08 -11.90
N PRO A 262 -25.84 -4.20 -10.81
CA PRO A 262 -25.49 -3.10 -9.91
C PRO A 262 -24.83 -1.89 -10.58
N ALA A 263 -24.11 -2.06 -11.69
CA ALA A 263 -23.56 -0.94 -12.46
C ALA A 263 -24.67 -0.13 -13.15
N ALA A 264 -25.73 -0.81 -13.62
CA ALA A 264 -26.93 -0.16 -14.13
C ALA A 264 -27.71 0.54 -13.00
N VAL A 265 -27.79 -0.05 -11.80
CA VAL A 265 -28.39 0.63 -10.62
C VAL A 265 -27.62 1.91 -10.27
N ALA A 266 -26.28 1.89 -10.25
CA ALA A 266 -25.48 3.09 -9.98
C ALA A 266 -25.62 4.16 -11.08
N ALA A 267 -25.80 3.75 -12.34
CA ALA A 267 -26.05 4.66 -13.46
C ALA A 267 -27.48 5.24 -13.45
N HIS A 268 -28.48 4.49 -12.98
CA HIS A 268 -29.89 4.90 -12.94
C HIS A 268 -30.29 5.57 -11.62
N LEU A 269 -29.59 5.27 -10.52
CA LEU A 269 -29.81 5.78 -9.16
C LEU A 269 -28.50 6.31 -8.55
N PRO A 270 -27.89 7.38 -9.08
CA PRO A 270 -26.63 7.92 -8.58
C PRO A 270 -26.70 8.38 -7.11
N SER A 271 -27.91 8.66 -6.62
CA SER A 271 -28.20 9.06 -5.24
C SER A 271 -28.36 7.87 -4.27
N VAL A 272 -28.18 6.62 -4.72
CA VAL A 272 -28.23 5.43 -3.85
C VAL A 272 -26.82 4.88 -3.65
N THR A 273 -26.36 4.86 -2.41
CA THR A 273 -25.01 4.48 -2.04
C THR A 273 -25.02 3.25 -1.13
N PRO A 274 -24.55 2.07 -1.60
CA PRO A 274 -24.34 0.95 -0.70
C PRO A 274 -23.14 1.19 0.22
N VAL A 275 -23.27 0.82 1.50
CA VAL A 275 -22.16 0.95 2.48
C VAL A 275 -21.03 -0.03 2.18
N LYS A 276 -21.32 -1.18 1.54
CA LYS A 276 -20.33 -2.17 1.13
C LYS A 276 -20.29 -2.27 -0.41
N PRO A 277 -19.11 -2.35 -1.05
CA PRO A 277 -17.77 -2.29 -0.44
C PRO A 277 -17.47 -0.92 0.19
N ILE A 278 -16.80 -0.92 1.34
CA ILE A 278 -16.62 0.28 2.20
C ILE A 278 -15.81 1.37 1.51
N ASP A 279 -14.80 1.00 0.74
CA ASP A 279 -13.96 1.96 0.00
C ASP A 279 -14.78 2.85 -0.94
N GLY A 280 -15.76 2.26 -1.65
CA GLY A 280 -16.68 3.02 -2.50
C GLY A 280 -17.59 3.98 -1.72
N PHE A 281 -18.06 3.54 -0.54
CA PHE A 281 -18.90 4.36 0.33
C PHE A 281 -18.18 5.60 0.86
N CYS A 282 -16.92 5.48 1.29
CA CYS A 282 -16.20 6.62 1.86
C CYS A 282 -15.95 7.74 0.85
N ARG A 283 -15.55 7.41 -0.39
CA ARG A 283 -15.44 8.42 -1.46
C ARG A 283 -16.77 9.13 -1.70
N ARG A 284 -17.87 8.37 -1.69
CA ARG A 284 -19.21 8.92 -1.88
C ARG A 284 -19.65 9.76 -0.68
N TRP A 285 -19.29 9.38 0.54
CA TRP A 285 -19.55 10.17 1.74
C TRP A 285 -18.86 11.54 1.67
N ASP A 286 -17.60 11.62 1.25
CA ASP A 286 -16.90 12.90 1.10
C ASP A 286 -17.61 13.80 0.08
N ALA A 287 -18.06 13.24 -1.04
CA ALA A 287 -18.85 13.98 -2.04
C ALA A 287 -20.22 14.44 -1.49
N ILE A 288 -20.91 13.61 -0.69
CA ILE A 288 -22.16 13.99 -0.03
C ILE A 288 -21.92 15.14 0.94
N LEU A 289 -20.86 15.06 1.75
CA LEU A 289 -20.48 16.11 2.69
C LEU A 289 -20.22 17.44 1.98
N GLU A 290 -19.41 17.43 0.91
CA GLU A 290 -19.14 18.64 0.12
C GLU A 290 -20.42 19.21 -0.50
N ARG A 291 -21.24 18.36 -1.14
CA ARG A 291 -22.48 18.77 -1.79
C ARG A 291 -23.48 19.40 -0.82
N VAL A 292 -23.73 18.75 0.32
CA VAL A 292 -24.67 19.28 1.34
C VAL A 292 -24.17 20.61 1.88
N LEU A 293 -22.85 20.75 2.06
CA LEU A 293 -22.26 22.00 2.52
C LEU A 293 -22.26 23.13 1.48
N ALA A 294 -22.37 22.79 0.19
CA ALA A 294 -22.46 23.71 -0.93
C ALA A 294 -23.90 24.15 -1.28
N LEU A 295 -24.93 23.51 -0.72
CA LEU A 295 -26.33 23.87 -0.97
C LEU A 295 -26.61 25.36 -0.62
N PRO A 296 -27.43 26.09 -1.39
CA PRO A 296 -27.90 27.42 -1.04
C PRO A 296 -28.59 27.50 0.33
N GLU A 297 -28.63 28.70 0.92
CA GLU A 297 -29.37 28.93 2.16
C GLU A 297 -30.88 28.82 1.92
N GLY A 298 -31.56 27.92 2.64
CA GLY A 298 -32.99 27.63 2.48
C GLY A 298 -33.28 26.27 1.82
N ASP A 299 -32.35 25.73 1.04
CA ASP A 299 -32.51 24.42 0.40
C ASP A 299 -32.40 23.28 1.41
N GLN A 300 -33.24 22.26 1.26
CA GLN A 300 -33.29 21.09 2.13
C GLN A 300 -32.41 19.95 1.60
N ALA A 301 -31.70 19.25 2.48
CA ALA A 301 -30.99 18.01 2.21
C ALA A 301 -31.67 16.84 2.94
N ARG A 302 -32.15 15.85 2.20
CA ARG A 302 -32.83 14.66 2.71
C ARG A 302 -31.95 13.43 2.54
N ILE A 303 -31.44 12.91 3.65
CA ILE A 303 -30.61 11.71 3.67
C ILE A 303 -31.39 10.57 4.32
N VAL A 304 -31.57 9.48 3.61
CA VAL A 304 -32.26 8.28 4.10
C VAL A 304 -31.25 7.15 4.32
N VAL A 305 -31.19 6.57 5.52
CA VAL A 305 -30.39 5.40 5.82
C VAL A 305 -31.31 4.17 5.88
N VAL A 306 -31.08 3.23 4.97
CA VAL A 306 -31.86 1.98 4.86
C VAL A 306 -31.14 0.86 5.61
N GLY A 307 -31.75 0.38 6.69
CA GLY A 307 -31.24 -0.69 7.54
C GLY A 307 -31.07 -0.25 9.00
N ALA A 308 -32.08 -0.49 9.83
CA ALA A 308 -32.08 -0.13 11.26
C ALA A 308 -31.29 -1.07 12.19
N GLY A 309 -30.21 -1.69 11.70
CA GLY A 309 -29.25 -2.45 12.52
C GLY A 309 -28.17 -1.55 13.13
N ALA A 310 -27.25 -2.12 13.94
CA ALA A 310 -26.20 -1.35 14.63
C ALA A 310 -25.41 -0.42 13.69
N GLY A 311 -24.94 -0.93 12.55
CA GLY A 311 -24.19 -0.13 11.57
C GLY A 311 -25.01 1.00 10.96
N GLY A 312 -26.28 0.78 10.62
CA GLY A 312 -27.12 1.82 10.02
C GLY A 312 -27.57 2.87 11.03
N VAL A 313 -27.85 2.48 12.27
CA VAL A 313 -28.12 3.42 13.38
C VAL A 313 -26.90 4.29 13.64
N GLU A 314 -25.72 3.69 13.78
CA GLU A 314 -24.47 4.41 14.03
C GLU A 314 -24.12 5.35 12.87
N LEU A 315 -24.30 4.91 11.62
CA LEU A 315 -24.10 5.78 10.45
C LEU A 315 -25.09 6.94 10.40
N ALA A 316 -26.39 6.71 10.64
CA ALA A 316 -27.38 7.78 10.64
C ALA A 316 -27.04 8.88 11.66
N LEU A 317 -26.66 8.47 12.87
CA LEU A 317 -26.21 9.38 13.92
C LEU A 317 -24.90 10.09 13.54
N SER A 318 -23.91 9.37 13.00
CA SER A 318 -22.62 9.95 12.58
C SER A 318 -22.78 10.99 11.46
N MET A 319 -23.62 10.70 10.47
CA MET A 319 -23.89 11.60 9.35
C MET A 319 -24.59 12.87 9.82
N GLU A 320 -25.66 12.72 10.59
CA GLU A 320 -26.39 13.84 11.20
C GLU A 320 -25.44 14.72 12.02
N GLY A 321 -24.65 14.10 12.90
CA GLY A 321 -23.76 14.81 13.79
C GLY A 321 -22.66 15.57 13.06
N ARG A 322 -22.05 14.97 12.04
CA ARG A 322 -21.00 15.62 11.23
C ARG A 322 -21.58 16.77 10.42
N LEU A 323 -22.68 16.55 9.70
CA LEU A 323 -23.28 17.56 8.84
C LEU A 323 -23.77 18.76 9.64
N ARG A 324 -24.49 18.55 10.75
CA ARG A 324 -24.95 19.66 11.59
C ARG A 324 -23.78 20.51 12.11
N ARG A 325 -22.69 19.88 12.56
CA ARG A 325 -21.51 20.62 13.04
C ARG A 325 -20.84 21.44 11.94
N GLU A 326 -20.66 20.87 10.75
CA GLU A 326 -20.02 21.58 9.64
C GLU A 326 -20.91 22.70 9.06
N ILE A 327 -22.23 22.50 9.02
CA ILE A 327 -23.20 23.56 8.66
C ILE A 327 -23.14 24.70 9.67
N HIS A 328 -23.14 24.38 10.97
CA HIS A 328 -23.08 25.37 12.03
C HIS A 328 -21.78 26.20 12.00
N LYS A 329 -20.63 25.56 11.75
CA LYS A 329 -19.35 26.26 11.58
C LYS A 329 -19.35 27.27 10.44
N ARG A 330 -20.19 27.09 9.42
CA ARG A 330 -20.38 28.02 8.30
C ARG A 330 -21.41 29.12 8.61
N GLY A 331 -21.88 29.23 9.85
CA GLY A 331 -22.86 30.24 10.27
C GLY A 331 -24.29 29.99 9.79
N ARG A 332 -24.58 28.82 9.23
CA ARG A 332 -25.87 28.47 8.63
C ARG A 332 -26.79 27.76 9.64
N ARG A 333 -28.11 27.90 9.45
CA ARG A 333 -29.11 27.20 10.29
C ARG A 333 -29.22 25.71 9.90
N PRO A 334 -29.23 24.76 10.86
CA PRO A 334 -29.39 23.32 10.59
C PRO A 334 -30.77 22.86 10.12
N ALA A 335 -31.76 23.76 10.02
CA ALA A 335 -33.15 23.43 9.71
C ALA A 335 -33.36 22.86 8.29
N SER A 336 -32.33 22.93 7.45
CA SER A 336 -32.30 22.34 6.11
C SER A 336 -31.93 20.86 6.08
N LEU A 337 -31.46 20.23 7.16
CA LEU A 337 -31.02 18.82 7.15
C LEU A 337 -32.09 17.89 7.74
N GLU A 338 -32.57 16.95 6.93
CA GLU A 338 -33.44 15.84 7.34
C GLU A 338 -32.70 14.51 7.18
N VAL A 339 -32.58 13.77 8.27
CA VAL A 339 -32.04 12.39 8.26
C VAL A 339 -33.15 11.44 8.68
N THR A 340 -33.40 10.43 7.85
CA THR A 340 -34.41 9.39 8.11
C THR A 340 -33.77 8.01 8.19
N LEU A 341 -34.08 7.23 9.22
CA LEU A 341 -33.68 5.84 9.37
C LEU A 341 -34.86 4.91 9.07
N VAL A 342 -34.67 3.94 8.17
CA VAL A 342 -35.73 3.02 7.73
C VAL A 342 -35.35 1.57 8.02
N GLY A 343 -36.29 0.77 8.52
CA GLY A 343 -36.13 -0.68 8.60
C GLY A 343 -37.23 -1.38 9.39
N ARG A 344 -37.27 -2.72 9.35
CA ARG A 344 -38.37 -3.47 10.00
C ARG A 344 -38.41 -3.30 11.51
N ARG A 345 -37.24 -3.32 12.16
CA ARG A 345 -37.09 -3.23 13.62
C ARG A 345 -35.77 -2.56 13.94
N LEU A 346 -35.78 -1.65 14.91
CA LEU A 346 -34.58 -0.99 15.42
C LEU A 346 -33.72 -1.98 16.23
N MET A 347 -32.41 -2.00 15.96
CA MET A 347 -31.42 -2.81 16.69
C MET A 347 -31.85 -4.28 16.89
N PRO A 348 -32.19 -5.03 15.80
CA PRO A 348 -32.85 -6.33 15.92
C PRO A 348 -31.97 -7.42 16.52
N GLN A 349 -30.64 -7.28 16.48
CA GLN A 349 -29.68 -8.22 17.09
C GLN A 349 -29.27 -7.88 18.54
N HIS A 350 -29.85 -6.83 19.13
CA HIS A 350 -29.49 -6.36 20.47
C HIS A 350 -30.68 -6.42 21.43
N ALA A 351 -30.37 -6.45 22.73
CA ALA A 351 -31.37 -6.46 23.80
C ALA A 351 -32.20 -5.16 23.83
N GLU A 352 -33.38 -5.25 24.43
CA GLU A 352 -34.35 -4.15 24.50
C GLU A 352 -33.80 -2.88 25.14
N GLY A 353 -32.99 -3.01 26.19
CA GLY A 353 -32.33 -1.85 26.82
C GLY A 353 -31.43 -1.07 25.85
N VAL A 354 -30.72 -1.76 24.95
CA VAL A 354 -29.89 -1.10 23.92
C VAL A 354 -30.77 -0.37 22.91
N ARG A 355 -31.89 -0.99 22.50
CA ARG A 355 -32.86 -0.37 21.60
C ARG A 355 -33.42 0.92 22.20
N HIS A 356 -33.86 0.88 23.45
CA HIS A 356 -34.46 2.03 24.13
C HIS A 356 -33.49 3.22 24.23
N ILE A 357 -32.21 2.95 24.51
CA ILE A 357 -31.17 3.99 24.51
C ILE A 357 -31.06 4.63 23.12
N PHE A 358 -30.95 3.84 22.05
CA PHE A 358 -30.80 4.37 20.70
C PHE A 358 -32.07 5.05 20.17
N GLU A 359 -33.25 4.58 20.55
CA GLU A 359 -34.53 5.24 20.26
C GLU A 359 -34.54 6.66 20.84
N GLY A 360 -34.22 6.80 22.13
CA GLY A 360 -34.11 8.12 22.76
C GLY A 360 -33.00 9.00 22.15
N MET A 361 -31.89 8.43 21.68
CA MET A 361 -30.85 9.19 20.98
C MET A 361 -31.34 9.72 19.63
N LEU A 362 -32.00 8.88 18.83
CA LEU A 362 -32.55 9.27 17.52
C LEU A 362 -33.60 10.38 17.69
N GLU A 363 -34.50 10.24 18.68
CA GLU A 363 -35.50 11.26 19.02
C GLU A 363 -34.86 12.59 19.42
N ARG A 364 -33.87 12.58 20.33
CA ARG A 364 -33.17 13.80 20.76
C ARG A 364 -32.44 14.52 19.62
N ARG A 365 -32.00 13.77 18.60
CA ARG A 365 -31.32 14.31 17.41
C ARG A 365 -32.29 14.75 16.30
N GLY A 366 -33.59 14.48 16.47
CA GLY A 366 -34.60 14.73 15.45
C GLY A 366 -34.40 13.88 14.19
N ILE A 367 -33.82 12.68 14.34
CA ILE A 367 -33.69 11.72 13.23
C ILE A 367 -35.02 10.97 13.11
N LYS A 368 -35.68 11.11 11.96
CA LYS A 368 -36.97 10.47 11.71
C LYS A 368 -36.79 8.96 11.60
N THR A 369 -37.61 8.17 12.27
CA THR A 369 -37.57 6.70 12.19
C THR A 369 -38.82 6.17 11.50
N ILE A 370 -38.65 5.32 10.48
CA ILE A 370 -39.73 4.63 9.78
C ILE A 370 -39.52 3.13 9.99
N LEU A 371 -40.29 2.58 10.93
CA LEU A 371 -40.19 1.18 11.36
C LEU A 371 -41.36 0.33 10.82
N GLY A 372 -41.24 -1.00 10.92
CA GLY A 372 -42.30 -1.93 10.50
C GLY A 372 -42.36 -2.21 8.99
N THR A 373 -41.49 -1.58 8.20
CA THR A 373 -41.49 -1.69 6.74
C THR A 373 -40.10 -2.04 6.18
N SER A 374 -40.05 -2.43 4.90
CA SER A 374 -38.82 -2.62 4.14
C SER A 374 -38.92 -1.90 2.79
N ILE A 375 -37.79 -1.53 2.18
CA ILE A 375 -37.83 -0.93 0.84
C ILE A 375 -38.07 -2.04 -0.19
N ALA A 376 -39.13 -1.89 -0.98
CA ALA A 376 -39.48 -2.77 -2.08
C ALA A 376 -38.65 -2.44 -3.33
N TYR A 377 -38.59 -1.17 -3.72
CA TYR A 377 -37.76 -0.68 -4.82
C TYR A 377 -37.40 0.81 -4.66
N ALA A 378 -36.47 1.30 -5.47
CA ALA A 378 -36.05 2.70 -5.49
C ALA A 378 -36.22 3.33 -6.88
N THR A 379 -36.61 4.60 -6.92
CA THR A 379 -36.59 5.50 -8.08
C THR A 379 -35.61 6.64 -7.81
N PRO A 380 -35.18 7.45 -8.80
CA PRO A 380 -34.15 8.48 -8.58
C PRO A 380 -34.44 9.50 -7.47
N THR A 381 -35.71 9.66 -7.10
CA THR A 381 -36.18 10.66 -6.12
C THR A 381 -36.94 10.07 -4.93
N HIS A 382 -37.42 8.82 -5.02
CA HIS A 382 -38.26 8.20 -3.99
C HIS A 382 -37.88 6.74 -3.72
N LEU A 383 -37.91 6.35 -2.43
CA LEU A 383 -37.90 4.96 -2.01
C LEU A 383 -39.35 4.49 -1.81
N HIS A 384 -39.68 3.33 -2.36
CA HIS A 384 -41.01 2.74 -2.25
C HIS A 384 -40.98 1.60 -1.23
N CYS A 385 -41.77 1.72 -0.17
CA CYS A 385 -41.85 0.77 0.92
C CYS A 385 -42.77 -0.39 0.60
N SER A 386 -42.57 -1.53 1.29
CA SER A 386 -43.37 -2.75 1.13
C SER A 386 -44.81 -2.62 1.60
N ASP A 387 -45.13 -1.60 2.40
CA ASP A 387 -46.48 -1.25 2.86
C ASP A 387 -47.21 -0.28 1.93
N GLY A 388 -46.60 0.10 0.79
CA GLY A 388 -47.14 1.06 -0.18
C GLY A 388 -46.80 2.52 0.10
N SER A 389 -46.15 2.85 1.23
CA SER A 389 -45.69 4.21 1.50
C SER A 389 -44.47 4.59 0.66
N THR A 390 -44.22 5.89 0.51
CA THR A 390 -43.08 6.44 -0.26
C THR A 390 -42.27 7.42 0.56
N ILE A 391 -40.96 7.42 0.40
CA ILE A 391 -40.02 8.29 1.12
C ILE A 391 -39.20 9.06 0.09
N GLN A 392 -39.34 10.39 0.07
CA GLN A 392 -38.52 11.25 -0.78
C GLN A 392 -37.09 11.35 -0.22
N TYR A 393 -36.07 11.38 -1.08
CA TYR A 393 -34.67 11.46 -0.68
C TYR A 393 -33.81 12.21 -1.70
N ASP A 394 -32.71 12.79 -1.23
CA ASP A 394 -31.62 13.34 -2.06
C ASP A 394 -30.36 12.47 -1.99
N GLU A 395 -30.18 11.71 -0.90
CA GLU A 395 -29.23 10.60 -0.77
C GLU A 395 -29.88 9.43 -0.02
N ALA A 396 -29.66 8.22 -0.49
CA ALA A 396 -30.07 7.00 0.17
C ALA A 396 -28.84 6.12 0.46
N ILE A 397 -28.60 5.83 1.73
CA ILE A 397 -27.47 5.03 2.21
C ILE A 397 -27.95 3.63 2.54
N TRP A 398 -27.47 2.64 1.80
CA TRP A 398 -27.92 1.26 1.91
C TRP A 398 -27.03 0.45 2.85
N CYS A 399 -27.52 0.22 4.08
CA CYS A 399 -26.82 -0.50 5.15
C CYS A 399 -27.53 -1.83 5.51
N THR A 400 -28.16 -2.49 4.52
CA THR A 400 -28.83 -3.78 4.72
C THR A 400 -27.84 -4.96 4.69
N ALA A 401 -28.33 -6.17 4.97
CA ALA A 401 -27.53 -7.38 4.89
C ALA A 401 -26.88 -7.54 3.51
N ALA A 402 -25.57 -7.78 3.51
CA ALA A 402 -24.78 -7.96 2.31
C ALA A 402 -25.03 -9.34 1.66
N GLY A 403 -24.76 -9.45 0.36
CA GLY A 403 -24.79 -10.70 -0.40
C GLY A 403 -23.39 -11.20 -0.74
N ALA A 404 -23.31 -12.38 -1.35
CA ALA A 404 -22.08 -12.93 -1.87
C ALA A 404 -21.65 -12.26 -3.19
N GLN A 405 -20.36 -12.37 -3.52
CA GLN A 405 -19.81 -11.90 -4.79
C GLN A 405 -20.34 -12.74 -5.96
N LYS A 406 -20.66 -12.09 -7.10
CA LYS A 406 -21.33 -12.74 -8.25
C LYS A 406 -20.53 -13.92 -8.81
N TRP A 407 -19.22 -13.78 -8.95
CA TRP A 407 -18.39 -14.83 -9.57
C TRP A 407 -18.34 -16.13 -8.75
N LEU A 408 -18.74 -16.12 -7.46
CA LEU A 408 -18.79 -17.33 -6.65
C LEU A 408 -19.83 -18.33 -7.16
N TYR A 409 -20.94 -17.84 -7.71
CA TYR A 409 -22.00 -18.69 -8.28
C TYR A 409 -21.55 -19.43 -9.55
N GLU A 410 -20.47 -18.99 -10.18
CA GLU A 410 -19.87 -19.62 -11.36
C GLU A 410 -18.80 -20.65 -10.98
N THR A 411 -18.49 -20.79 -9.68
CA THR A 411 -17.52 -21.77 -9.18
C THR A 411 -18.19 -23.09 -8.82
N THR A 412 -17.38 -24.13 -8.65
CA THR A 412 -17.83 -25.42 -8.12
C THR A 412 -17.82 -25.49 -6.59
N LEU A 413 -17.51 -24.39 -5.89
CA LEU A 413 -17.48 -24.36 -4.43
C LEU A 413 -18.90 -24.53 -3.87
N ALA A 414 -19.02 -25.28 -2.78
CA ALA A 414 -20.28 -25.34 -2.05
C ALA A 414 -20.58 -23.98 -1.42
N LEU A 415 -21.79 -23.46 -1.67
CA LEU A 415 -22.27 -22.18 -1.13
C LEU A 415 -23.44 -22.41 -0.17
N ASP A 416 -23.58 -21.56 0.84
CA ASP A 416 -24.78 -21.48 1.67
C ASP A 416 -25.96 -20.83 0.89
N PRO A 417 -27.19 -20.83 1.42
CA PRO A 417 -28.33 -20.19 0.74
C PRO A 417 -28.17 -18.67 0.49
N GLY A 418 -27.21 -18.01 1.13
CA GLY A 418 -26.85 -16.61 0.89
C GLY A 418 -25.77 -16.41 -0.17
N GLY A 419 -25.26 -17.51 -0.76
CA GLY A 419 -24.18 -17.53 -1.74
C GLY A 419 -22.78 -17.49 -1.13
N PHE A 420 -22.63 -17.54 0.20
CA PHE A 420 -21.33 -17.49 0.87
C PHE A 420 -20.65 -18.86 0.84
N ILE A 421 -19.32 -18.90 0.77
CA ILE A 421 -18.57 -20.17 0.69
C ILE A 421 -18.80 -20.97 1.97
N ALA A 422 -19.36 -22.17 1.82
CA ALA A 422 -19.56 -23.10 2.93
C ALA A 422 -18.22 -23.71 3.35
N VAL A 423 -17.86 -23.54 4.62
CA VAL A 423 -16.61 -24.02 5.19
C VAL A 423 -16.82 -24.84 6.46
N HIS A 424 -15.89 -25.77 6.69
CA HIS A 424 -15.74 -26.46 7.96
C HIS A 424 -15.29 -25.49 9.08
N PRO A 425 -15.36 -25.90 10.36
CA PRO A 425 -14.71 -25.18 11.47
C PRO A 425 -13.19 -25.03 11.30
N THR A 426 -12.57 -25.66 10.31
CA THR A 426 -11.15 -25.47 9.94
C THR A 426 -10.95 -24.28 8.97
N LEU A 427 -12.03 -23.65 8.50
CA LEU A 427 -12.07 -22.64 7.43
C LEU A 427 -11.79 -23.17 6.02
N GLU A 428 -11.61 -24.48 5.87
CA GLU A 428 -11.50 -25.13 4.57
C GLU A 428 -12.90 -25.33 3.95
N SER A 429 -13.00 -25.16 2.64
CA SER A 429 -14.20 -25.45 1.85
C SER A 429 -14.63 -26.90 2.05
N ILE A 430 -15.95 -27.11 2.20
CA ILE A 430 -16.49 -28.44 2.50
C ILE A 430 -16.40 -29.44 1.34
N ASN A 431 -16.17 -28.97 0.11
CA ASN A 431 -16.14 -29.81 -1.08
C ASN A 431 -14.87 -29.67 -1.94
N THR A 432 -13.95 -28.78 -1.55
CA THR A 432 -12.70 -28.55 -2.29
C THR A 432 -11.51 -28.42 -1.33
N PRO A 433 -10.78 -29.51 -1.06
CA PRO A 433 -9.59 -29.46 -0.20
C PRO A 433 -8.53 -28.48 -0.73
N GLY A 434 -7.84 -27.79 0.19
CA GLY A 434 -6.85 -26.77 -0.12
C GLY A 434 -7.41 -25.39 -0.51
N VAL A 435 -8.74 -25.24 -0.55
CA VAL A 435 -9.41 -23.95 -0.71
C VAL A 435 -10.00 -23.50 0.63
N PHE A 436 -9.54 -22.36 1.13
CA PHE A 436 -9.99 -21.76 2.38
C PHE A 436 -10.84 -20.51 2.13
N ALA A 437 -11.74 -20.19 3.05
CA ALA A 437 -12.45 -18.93 3.05
C ALA A 437 -12.59 -18.37 4.47
N SER A 438 -12.48 -17.05 4.61
CA SER A 438 -12.60 -16.36 5.88
C SER A 438 -13.25 -14.98 5.70
N GLY A 439 -13.56 -14.30 6.80
CA GLY A 439 -14.27 -13.03 6.78
C GLY A 439 -15.73 -13.18 6.34
N ASP A 440 -16.28 -12.11 5.77
CA ASP A 440 -17.70 -12.06 5.42
C ASP A 440 -18.08 -13.02 4.27
N VAL A 441 -17.09 -13.43 3.45
CA VAL A 441 -17.33 -14.35 2.33
C VAL A 441 -17.57 -15.80 2.78
N ALA A 442 -17.17 -16.17 4.00
CA ALA A 442 -17.24 -17.53 4.51
C ALA A 442 -18.47 -17.79 5.39
N ALA A 443 -19.04 -18.98 5.30
CA ALA A 443 -20.11 -19.49 6.15
C ALA A 443 -19.65 -20.76 6.88
N VAL A 444 -19.33 -20.64 8.18
CA VAL A 444 -18.98 -21.79 9.03
C VAL A 444 -20.27 -22.52 9.39
N LEU A 445 -20.58 -23.61 8.69
CA LEU A 445 -21.90 -24.24 8.76
C LEU A 445 -22.27 -24.74 10.16
N GLU A 446 -21.32 -25.32 10.89
CA GLU A 446 -21.52 -25.82 12.26
C GLU A 446 -21.72 -24.71 13.29
N HIS A 447 -21.25 -23.49 12.98
CA HIS A 447 -21.25 -22.35 13.88
C HIS A 447 -21.67 -21.07 13.14
N PRO A 448 -22.95 -20.95 12.74
CA PRO A 448 -23.41 -19.80 11.98
C PRO A 448 -23.26 -18.51 12.79
N ARG A 449 -22.63 -17.50 12.19
CA ARG A 449 -22.42 -16.17 12.78
C ARG A 449 -22.88 -15.07 11.82
N PRO A 450 -23.40 -13.95 12.36
CA PRO A 450 -23.64 -12.75 11.56
C PRO A 450 -22.36 -12.30 10.85
N LYS A 451 -22.51 -11.74 9.64
CA LYS A 451 -21.40 -11.15 8.88
C LYS A 451 -20.98 -9.83 9.53
N ALA A 452 -20.04 -9.91 10.47
CA ALA A 452 -19.55 -8.79 11.26
C ALA A 452 -18.03 -8.85 11.45
N GLY A 453 -17.39 -7.68 11.41
CA GLY A 453 -15.92 -7.55 11.47
C GLY A 453 -15.28 -8.23 12.68
N VAL A 454 -15.96 -8.29 13.82
CA VAL A 454 -15.47 -8.95 15.04
C VAL A 454 -15.22 -10.45 14.85
N PHE A 455 -16.04 -11.12 14.02
CA PHE A 455 -15.83 -12.54 13.71
C PHE A 455 -14.72 -12.72 12.67
N ALA A 456 -14.67 -11.84 11.66
CA ALA A 456 -13.62 -11.85 10.64
C ALA A 456 -12.22 -11.69 11.28
N VAL A 457 -12.03 -10.71 12.17
CA VAL A 457 -10.74 -10.51 12.86
C VAL A 457 -10.30 -11.74 13.65
N ARG A 458 -11.24 -12.49 14.23
CA ARG A 458 -10.94 -13.68 15.04
C ARG A 458 -10.67 -14.94 14.22
N GLN A 459 -10.99 -14.94 12.93
CA GLN A 459 -10.63 -16.03 12.02
C GLN A 459 -9.16 -15.97 11.59
N GLY A 460 -8.48 -14.82 11.73
CA GLY A 460 -7.10 -14.65 11.28
C GLY A 460 -6.10 -15.67 11.86
N MET A 461 -6.11 -15.90 13.17
CA MET A 461 -5.17 -16.84 13.82
C MET A 461 -5.49 -18.31 13.48
N PRO A 462 -6.76 -18.79 13.60
CA PRO A 462 -7.13 -20.12 13.10
C PRO A 462 -6.74 -20.35 11.63
N LEU A 463 -7.01 -19.37 10.76
CA LEU A 463 -6.68 -19.43 9.34
C LEU A 463 -5.16 -19.57 9.14
N THR A 464 -4.37 -18.71 9.77
CA THR A 464 -2.90 -18.75 9.71
C THR A 464 -2.37 -20.15 10.03
N ASN A 465 -2.85 -20.74 11.12
CA ASN A 465 -2.39 -22.05 11.56
C ASN A 465 -2.80 -23.17 10.59
N ASN A 466 -4.03 -23.14 10.08
CA ASN A 466 -4.52 -24.17 9.16
C ASN A 466 -3.92 -24.03 7.76
N LEU A 467 -3.60 -22.83 7.29
CA LEU A 467 -2.86 -22.64 6.04
C LEU A 467 -1.46 -23.28 6.11
N ARG A 468 -0.74 -23.10 7.23
CA ARG A 468 0.56 -23.79 7.43
C ARG A 468 0.41 -25.30 7.48
N ARG A 469 -0.59 -25.80 8.19
CA ARG A 469 -0.88 -27.23 8.27
C ARG A 469 -1.18 -27.81 6.88
N ALA A 470 -2.03 -27.15 6.09
CA ALA A 470 -2.33 -27.54 4.71
C ALA A 470 -1.06 -27.58 3.84
N LEU A 471 -0.21 -26.55 3.92
CA LEU A 471 1.06 -26.49 3.19
C LEU A 471 2.02 -27.61 3.62
N ARG A 472 1.97 -28.06 4.87
CA ARG A 472 2.80 -29.17 5.40
C ARG A 472 2.13 -30.54 5.29
N ALA A 473 0.92 -30.61 4.72
CA ALA A 473 0.08 -31.80 4.71
C ALA A 473 -0.20 -32.38 6.12
N GLU A 474 -0.27 -31.50 7.13
CA GLU A 474 -0.65 -31.84 8.50
C GLU A 474 -2.18 -31.78 8.66
N PRO A 475 -2.77 -32.54 9.61
CA PRO A 475 -4.18 -32.44 9.94
C PRO A 475 -4.59 -31.03 10.35
N LEU A 476 -5.71 -30.54 9.80
CA LEU A 476 -6.28 -29.24 10.14
C LEU A 476 -6.92 -29.25 11.54
N VAL A 477 -6.98 -28.08 12.18
CA VAL A 477 -7.52 -27.93 13.53
C VAL A 477 -8.81 -27.11 13.50
N PRO A 478 -9.93 -27.63 14.02
CA PRO A 478 -11.17 -26.86 14.09
C PRO A 478 -11.06 -25.72 15.10
N PHE A 479 -11.70 -24.59 14.82
CA PHE A 479 -11.90 -23.51 15.79
C PHE A 479 -13.39 -23.25 16.01
N VAL A 480 -13.74 -22.80 17.22
CA VAL A 480 -15.11 -22.44 17.55
C VAL A 480 -15.21 -20.92 17.65
N PRO A 481 -15.97 -20.25 16.77
CA PRO A 481 -16.21 -18.82 16.89
C PRO A 481 -16.98 -18.50 18.18
N GLN A 482 -16.57 -17.45 18.89
CA GLN A 482 -17.29 -16.97 20.08
C GLN A 482 -18.79 -16.76 19.80
N ALA A 483 -19.65 -17.00 20.79
CA ALA A 483 -21.10 -16.82 20.65
C ALA A 483 -21.57 -15.38 20.86
N SER A 484 -20.87 -14.62 21.72
CA SER A 484 -21.19 -13.22 22.03
C SER A 484 -19.93 -12.39 22.14
N PHE A 485 -20.07 -11.08 22.02
CA PHE A 485 -18.98 -10.10 22.15
C PHE A 485 -19.51 -8.82 22.81
N LEU A 486 -18.59 -7.99 23.30
CA LEU A 486 -18.91 -6.63 23.72
C LEU A 486 -19.01 -5.75 22.46
N GLY A 487 -20.22 -5.29 22.15
CA GLY A 487 -20.43 -4.25 21.14
C GLY A 487 -20.24 -2.87 21.77
N LEU A 488 -19.41 -2.03 21.14
CA LEU A 488 -19.29 -0.61 21.46
C LEU A 488 -19.81 0.16 20.25
N ILE A 489 -20.99 0.77 20.40
CA ILE A 489 -21.72 1.41 19.30
C ILE A 489 -21.73 2.92 19.56
N GLY A 490 -21.18 3.71 18.64
CA GLY A 490 -21.13 5.16 18.77
C GLY A 490 -22.51 5.82 18.71
N GLY A 491 -22.64 6.97 19.38
CA GLY A 491 -23.83 7.81 19.33
C GLY A 491 -23.80 8.88 18.23
N GLY A 492 -22.88 8.77 17.26
CA GLY A 492 -22.70 9.73 16.16
C GLY A 492 -21.91 11.00 16.50
N ASP A 493 -21.48 11.13 17.75
CA ASP A 493 -20.49 12.09 18.19
C ASP A 493 -19.29 11.38 18.84
N VAL A 494 -18.15 12.06 18.88
CA VAL A 494 -16.92 11.54 19.52
C VAL A 494 -16.99 11.60 21.06
N ALA A 495 -18.20 11.52 21.62
CA ALA A 495 -18.49 11.73 23.03
C ALA A 495 -19.49 10.74 23.61
N THR A 496 -20.28 10.05 22.79
CA THR A 496 -21.35 9.16 23.23
C THR A 496 -21.12 7.77 22.67
N CYS A 497 -21.19 6.76 23.53
CA CYS A 497 -21.06 5.36 23.12
C CYS A 497 -21.89 4.47 24.04
N VAL A 498 -22.48 3.43 23.44
CA VAL A 498 -23.33 2.45 24.11
C VAL A 498 -22.62 1.10 24.09
N ALA A 499 -22.42 0.53 25.28
CA ALA A 499 -21.95 -0.82 25.46
C ALA A 499 -23.14 -1.80 25.40
N SER A 500 -22.99 -2.86 24.60
CA SER A 500 -23.95 -3.94 24.45
C SER A 500 -23.28 -5.29 24.72
N ARG A 501 -23.76 -6.05 25.71
CA ARG A 501 -23.32 -7.43 25.96
C ARG A 501 -24.45 -8.26 26.57
N GLY A 502 -25.01 -9.19 25.79
CA GLY A 502 -26.17 -9.97 26.23
C GLY A 502 -27.34 -9.04 26.55
N LEU A 503 -27.86 -9.12 27.79
CA LEU A 503 -28.95 -8.26 28.27
C LEU A 503 -28.47 -6.89 28.81
N LEU A 504 -27.15 -6.68 28.94
CA LEU A 504 -26.60 -5.45 29.49
C LEU A 504 -26.53 -4.36 28.41
N ALA A 505 -27.02 -3.18 28.79
CA ALA A 505 -26.96 -1.95 28.01
C ALA A 505 -26.46 -0.82 28.92
N TYR A 506 -25.43 -0.09 28.49
CA TYR A 506 -24.88 1.02 29.28
C TYR A 506 -24.36 2.13 28.36
N GLU A 507 -24.82 3.35 28.58
CA GLU A 507 -24.37 4.55 27.88
C GLU A 507 -23.43 5.35 28.78
N ALA A 508 -22.24 5.67 28.29
CA ALA A 508 -21.32 6.56 28.99
C ALA A 508 -20.26 7.17 28.07
N PRO A 509 -19.81 8.42 28.31
CA PRO A 509 -18.82 9.07 27.44
C PRO A 509 -17.47 8.37 27.38
N TRP A 510 -17.00 7.81 28.50
CA TRP A 510 -15.71 7.11 28.54
C TRP A 510 -15.68 5.83 27.70
N LEU A 511 -16.84 5.27 27.33
CA LEU A 511 -16.92 4.12 26.43
C LEU A 511 -16.44 4.47 25.02
N TRP A 512 -16.63 5.71 24.58
CA TRP A 512 -16.07 6.16 23.30
C TRP A 512 -14.55 6.16 23.35
N THR A 513 -13.95 6.67 24.43
CA THR A 513 -12.49 6.63 24.63
C THR A 513 -11.96 5.19 24.65
N LEU A 514 -12.71 4.26 25.25
CA LEU A 514 -12.36 2.84 25.21
C LEU A 514 -12.43 2.28 23.79
N LYS A 515 -13.51 2.56 23.03
CA LYS A 515 -13.67 2.14 21.64
C LYS A 515 -12.52 2.67 20.77
N ASP A 516 -12.27 3.97 20.86
CA ASP A 516 -11.19 4.64 20.13
C ASP A 516 -9.82 4.03 20.44
N TRP A 517 -9.56 3.75 21.72
CA TRP A 517 -8.33 3.09 22.14
C TRP A 517 -8.22 1.67 21.56
N ILE A 518 -9.28 0.85 21.60
CA ILE A 518 -9.28 -0.52 21.02
C ILE A 518 -9.00 -0.47 19.53
N ASP A 519 -9.73 0.38 18.81
CA ASP A 519 -9.68 0.46 17.36
C ASP A 519 -8.32 1.00 16.87
N ARG A 520 -7.80 2.07 17.48
CA ARG A 520 -6.47 2.60 17.17
C ARG A 520 -5.35 1.63 17.54
N THR A 521 -5.49 0.90 18.65
CA THR A 521 -4.50 -0.12 19.05
C THR A 521 -4.46 -1.26 18.03
N TRP A 522 -5.63 -1.70 17.55
CA TRP A 522 -5.72 -2.71 16.50
C TRP A 522 -5.07 -2.20 15.21
N MET A 523 -5.44 -1.01 14.73
CA MET A 523 -4.87 -0.41 13.52
C MET A 523 -3.36 -0.24 13.59
N HIS A 524 -2.85 0.30 14.70
CA HIS A 524 -1.42 0.44 14.93
C HIS A 524 -0.70 -0.90 14.79
N ALA A 525 -1.30 -2.01 15.21
CA ALA A 525 -0.69 -3.33 15.12
C ALA A 525 -0.55 -3.89 13.68
N TYR A 526 -1.16 -3.26 12.68
CA TYR A 526 -1.07 -3.63 11.25
C TYR A 526 -0.47 -2.52 10.37
N THR A 527 -0.19 -1.35 10.92
CA THR A 527 0.39 -0.21 10.19
C THR A 527 1.78 0.14 10.72
N GLU A 528 1.86 0.96 11.77
CA GLU A 528 3.13 1.51 12.29
C GLU A 528 3.79 0.62 13.35
N GLY A 529 2.97 -0.15 14.08
CA GLY A 529 3.37 -1.04 15.16
C GLY A 529 3.63 -2.47 14.73
N LEU A 530 3.95 -2.70 13.46
CA LEU A 530 4.40 -4.02 13.01
C LEU A 530 5.67 -4.38 13.80
N PRO A 531 5.72 -5.56 14.45
CA PRO A 531 6.93 -5.99 15.11
C PRO A 531 8.06 -6.10 14.08
N PRO A 532 9.34 -5.93 14.45
CA PRO A 532 10.43 -6.19 13.52
C PRO A 532 10.18 -7.56 12.88
N PRO A 533 10.28 -7.70 11.55
CA PRO A 533 10.14 -9.01 10.94
C PRO A 533 11.16 -9.93 11.62
N MET A 534 10.83 -11.21 11.84
CA MET A 534 11.90 -12.16 12.12
C MET A 534 12.71 -12.26 10.84
N MET A 535 13.70 -11.37 10.72
CA MET A 535 14.94 -11.79 10.12
C MET A 535 15.30 -13.05 10.89
N THR A 536 15.39 -14.19 10.21
CA THR A 536 16.31 -15.23 10.65
C THR A 536 17.55 -14.47 11.12
N LYS A 537 17.85 -14.55 12.41
CA LYS A 537 19.07 -13.98 13.00
C LYS A 537 20.25 -14.73 12.38
N MET A 538 20.50 -14.55 11.11
CA MET A 538 21.83 -14.63 10.57
C MET A 538 22.42 -13.27 10.88
N ALA A 539 23.09 -13.20 12.04
CA ALA A 539 24.11 -12.19 12.23
C ALA A 539 24.92 -12.14 10.93
N GLN A 540 25.09 -10.95 10.34
CA GLN A 540 25.97 -10.84 9.19
C GLN A 540 27.27 -11.58 9.54
N PRO A 541 27.72 -12.53 8.72
CA PRO A 541 29.05 -13.08 8.95
C PRO A 541 29.97 -11.85 9.03
N PRO A 542 30.81 -11.73 10.08
CA PRO A 542 31.71 -10.59 10.20
C PRO A 542 32.44 -10.44 8.85
N PRO A 543 32.61 -9.21 8.34
CA PRO A 543 33.28 -9.00 7.07
C PRO A 543 34.57 -9.81 7.07
N SER A 544 34.79 -10.59 6.01
CA SER A 544 35.89 -11.54 5.97
C SER A 544 37.21 -10.82 6.26
N ALA A 545 38.21 -11.54 6.78
CA ALA A 545 39.54 -10.95 7.01
C ALA A 545 40.08 -10.25 5.75
N VAL A 546 39.73 -10.78 4.56
CA VAL A 546 40.03 -10.18 3.26
C VAL A 546 39.31 -8.83 3.07
N ALA A 547 38.01 -8.75 3.38
CA ALA A 547 37.24 -7.52 3.26
C ALA A 547 37.71 -6.42 4.23
N LEU A 548 38.07 -6.80 5.46
CA LEU A 548 38.67 -5.89 6.44
C LEU A 548 40.05 -5.37 6.00
N ALA A 549 40.86 -6.24 5.39
CA ALA A 549 42.17 -5.88 4.84
C ALA A 549 42.09 -5.04 3.55
N SER A 550 40.96 -5.09 2.83
CA SER A 550 40.74 -4.37 1.56
C SER A 550 40.37 -2.89 1.75
N GLY A 551 40.38 -2.39 2.99
CA GLY A 551 40.18 -0.98 3.30
C GLY A 551 38.71 -0.54 3.35
N ARG A 552 38.50 0.77 3.52
CA ARG A 552 37.18 1.37 3.78
C ARG A 552 36.20 1.16 2.63
N ASP A 553 36.66 1.27 1.39
CA ASP A 553 35.83 1.12 0.19
C ASP A 553 35.23 -0.29 0.06
N ALA A 554 35.96 -1.33 0.47
CA ALA A 554 35.45 -2.70 0.46
C ALA A 554 34.39 -2.94 1.54
N LEU A 555 34.55 -2.32 2.71
CA LEU A 555 33.55 -2.37 3.79
C LEU A 555 32.29 -1.58 3.42
N ASP A 556 32.45 -0.42 2.80
CA ASP A 556 31.32 0.37 2.28
C ASP A 556 30.63 -0.38 1.13
N ALA A 557 31.38 -1.03 0.23
CA ALA A 557 30.82 -1.87 -0.83
C ALA A 557 30.02 -3.07 -0.28
N LEU A 558 30.46 -3.72 0.80
CA LEU A 558 29.70 -4.77 1.48
C LEU A 558 28.42 -4.24 2.14
N ALA A 559 28.50 -3.07 2.78
CA ALA A 559 27.32 -2.39 3.33
C ALA A 559 26.32 -2.00 2.23
N HIS A 560 26.80 -1.66 1.03
CA HIS A 560 25.96 -1.35 -0.13
C HIS A 560 25.51 -2.57 -0.94
N ALA A 561 26.24 -3.69 -0.91
CA ALA A 561 25.94 -4.90 -1.68
C ALA A 561 24.61 -5.53 -1.27
N SER A 562 24.32 -5.48 0.03
CA SER A 562 23.03 -5.91 0.58
C SER A 562 21.91 -4.92 0.17
N MET A 563 22.17 -3.62 -0.01
CA MET A 563 21.15 -2.63 -0.39
C MET A 563 21.04 -2.35 -1.90
N ARG A 564 21.45 -3.27 -2.80
CA ARG A 564 21.35 -3.02 -4.24
C ARG A 564 19.90 -3.06 -4.71
N CYS A 565 19.36 -1.90 -5.10
CA CYS A 565 18.04 -1.78 -5.69
C CYS A 565 17.93 -2.64 -6.98
N GLY A 566 16.72 -3.10 -7.31
CA GLY A 566 16.43 -3.70 -8.62
C GLY A 566 16.31 -2.61 -9.70
N GLY A 567 15.91 -3.00 -10.91
CA GLY A 567 15.72 -2.04 -12.00
C GLY A 567 17.03 -1.34 -12.41
N CYS A 568 16.92 -0.08 -12.85
CA CYS A 568 18.09 0.70 -13.25
C CYS A 568 19.05 1.01 -12.09
N GLY A 569 18.61 0.88 -10.84
CA GLY A 569 19.47 1.05 -9.65
C GLY A 569 20.54 -0.03 -9.48
N ALA A 570 20.45 -1.12 -10.24
CA ALA A 570 21.43 -2.20 -10.30
C ALA A 570 22.54 -1.99 -11.36
N LYS A 571 22.45 -0.96 -12.22
CA LYS A 571 23.42 -0.71 -13.30
C LYS A 571 24.82 -0.40 -12.73
N VAL A 572 25.85 -0.78 -13.47
CA VAL A 572 27.24 -0.37 -13.21
C VAL A 572 27.34 1.15 -13.39
N GLY A 573 28.00 1.84 -12.46
CA GLY A 573 28.14 3.30 -12.55
C GLY A 573 28.96 3.74 -13.79
N VAL A 574 28.51 4.81 -14.46
CA VAL A 574 29.04 5.30 -15.74
C VAL A 574 30.57 5.40 -15.79
N SER A 575 31.21 5.87 -14.71
CA SER A 575 32.67 6.03 -14.68
C SER A 575 33.44 4.71 -14.76
N VAL A 576 32.89 3.61 -14.24
CA VAL A 576 33.52 2.29 -14.31
C VAL A 576 33.48 1.80 -15.75
N LEU A 577 32.31 1.90 -16.39
CA LEU A 577 32.12 1.51 -17.79
C LEU A 577 33.02 2.30 -18.73
N GLN A 578 33.05 3.63 -18.61
CA GLN A 578 33.90 4.51 -19.43
C GLN A 578 35.39 4.14 -19.32
N ARG A 579 35.90 3.85 -18.11
CA ARG A 579 37.30 3.45 -17.93
C ARG A 579 37.60 2.10 -18.58
N VAL A 580 36.67 1.15 -18.57
CA VAL A 580 36.86 -0.16 -19.23
C VAL A 580 36.86 0.01 -20.75
N MET A 581 35.91 0.78 -21.30
CA MET A 581 35.84 1.03 -22.74
C MET A 581 37.08 1.78 -23.26
N ALA A 582 37.57 2.77 -22.50
CA ALA A 582 38.83 3.46 -22.83
C ALA A 582 40.01 2.47 -22.87
N ARG A 583 40.14 1.58 -21.88
CA ARG A 583 41.19 0.55 -21.86
C ARG A 583 41.10 -0.42 -23.04
N LEU A 584 39.89 -0.79 -23.46
CA LEU A 584 39.70 -1.66 -24.63
C LEU A 584 40.16 -0.98 -25.93
N ARG A 585 39.94 0.32 -26.06
CA ARG A 585 40.37 1.12 -27.22
C ARG A 585 41.87 1.41 -27.22
N GLU A 586 42.40 1.87 -26.08
CA GLU A 586 43.82 2.16 -25.92
C GLU A 586 44.70 0.91 -26.11
N GLY A 587 44.16 -0.27 -25.80
CA GLY A 587 44.83 -1.56 -25.99
C GLY A 587 44.65 -2.20 -27.37
N ASP A 588 43.99 -1.52 -28.32
CA ASP A 588 43.65 -2.04 -29.66
C ASP A 588 42.91 -3.40 -29.61
N HIS A 589 42.08 -3.59 -28.58
CA HIS A 589 41.31 -4.83 -28.37
C HIS A 589 40.01 -4.86 -29.18
N LEU A 590 39.65 -3.76 -29.85
CA LEU A 590 38.42 -3.59 -30.62
C LEU A 590 38.76 -3.21 -32.06
N PRO A 591 38.12 -3.81 -33.07
CA PRO A 591 38.25 -3.36 -34.44
C PRO A 591 37.64 -1.96 -34.63
N PRO A 592 38.08 -1.18 -35.62
CA PRO A 592 37.45 0.09 -35.96
C PRO A 592 36.03 -0.12 -36.51
N ASP A 593 35.14 0.83 -36.23
CA ASP A 593 33.76 0.80 -36.72
C ASP A 593 33.72 0.92 -38.26
N PRO A 594 32.91 0.09 -38.96
CA PRO A 594 32.76 0.18 -40.40
C PRO A 594 31.89 1.39 -40.82
N PRO A 595 31.98 1.86 -42.08
CA PRO A 595 31.32 3.10 -42.53
C PRO A 595 29.79 3.12 -42.39
N GLU A 596 29.16 1.96 -42.33
CA GLU A 596 27.71 1.81 -42.21
C GLU A 596 27.18 2.13 -40.79
N VAL A 597 28.06 2.30 -39.80
CA VAL A 597 27.70 2.71 -38.44
C VAL A 597 27.44 4.22 -38.40
N LEU A 598 26.17 4.61 -38.25
CA LEU A 598 25.76 6.01 -38.09
C LEU A 598 25.85 6.50 -36.64
N LEU A 599 25.63 5.60 -35.69
CA LEU A 599 25.75 5.79 -34.25
C LEU A 599 26.30 4.50 -33.64
N GLY A 600 27.41 4.59 -32.91
CA GLY A 600 28.17 3.46 -32.37
C GLY A 600 28.81 3.79 -31.02
N LEU A 601 29.88 3.09 -30.65
CA LEU A 601 30.48 3.22 -29.31
C LEU A 601 31.05 4.62 -29.00
N ASP A 602 31.37 5.41 -30.02
CA ASP A 602 31.86 6.80 -29.87
C ASP A 602 30.77 7.83 -29.59
N SER A 603 29.50 7.41 -29.66
CA SER A 603 28.34 8.27 -29.40
C SER A 603 27.76 7.99 -28.00
N PRO A 604 27.13 8.99 -27.35
CA PRO A 604 26.52 8.81 -26.03
C PRO A 604 25.12 8.18 -26.09
N ASP A 605 24.59 7.88 -27.28
CA ASP A 605 23.25 7.31 -27.48
C ASP A 605 23.16 5.85 -27.00
N ASP A 606 22.01 5.45 -26.46
CA ASP A 606 21.81 4.12 -25.83
C ASP A 606 21.53 2.98 -26.83
N CYS A 607 21.70 3.25 -28.13
CA CYS A 607 21.51 2.28 -29.21
C CYS A 607 22.55 2.48 -30.31
N ALA A 608 22.80 1.41 -31.07
CA ALA A 608 23.58 1.47 -32.30
C ALA A 608 22.66 1.69 -33.51
N VAL A 609 23.07 2.53 -34.46
CA VAL A 609 22.35 2.74 -35.72
C VAL A 609 23.23 2.35 -36.89
N LEU A 610 22.76 1.40 -37.68
CA LEU A 610 23.42 0.89 -38.88
C LEU A 610 22.59 1.26 -40.11
N ALA A 611 23.19 1.86 -41.14
CA ALA A 611 22.49 2.18 -42.39
C ALA A 611 23.15 1.50 -43.60
N PRO A 612 23.01 0.16 -43.74
CA PRO A 612 23.48 -0.55 -44.92
C PRO A 612 22.61 -0.26 -46.16
N SER A 613 21.49 0.45 -46.01
CA SER A 613 20.55 0.81 -47.06
C SER A 613 19.89 2.18 -46.76
N LYS A 614 18.86 2.57 -47.53
CA LYS A 614 18.09 3.81 -47.29
C LYS A 614 17.36 3.82 -45.93
N LEU A 615 17.02 2.66 -45.39
CA LEU A 615 16.49 2.53 -44.03
C LEU A 615 17.65 2.24 -43.06
N ALA A 616 17.70 3.01 -41.99
CA ALA A 616 18.58 2.78 -40.86
C ALA A 616 17.94 1.75 -39.90
N SER A 617 18.75 0.81 -39.46
CA SER A 617 18.43 -0.18 -38.44
C SER A 617 18.93 0.32 -37.09
N VAL A 618 18.08 0.27 -36.06
CA VAL A 618 18.38 0.68 -34.69
C VAL A 618 18.46 -0.56 -33.81
N HIS A 619 19.51 -0.71 -33.01
CA HIS A 619 19.71 -1.86 -32.15
C HIS A 619 19.98 -1.41 -30.72
N THR A 620 19.17 -1.86 -29.77
CA THR A 620 19.35 -1.63 -28.33
C THR A 620 19.34 -2.95 -27.58
N VAL A 621 19.96 -2.98 -26.40
CA VAL A 621 19.79 -4.03 -25.40
C VAL A 621 19.65 -3.43 -24.01
N ASP A 622 18.62 -3.85 -23.30
CA ASP A 622 18.42 -3.51 -21.89
C ASP A 622 18.07 -4.76 -21.10
N PHE A 623 18.67 -4.91 -19.91
CA PHE A 623 18.49 -6.07 -19.03
C PHE A 623 18.66 -5.66 -17.58
N PHE A 624 17.69 -6.03 -16.73
CA PHE A 624 17.76 -5.70 -15.31
C PHE A 624 17.04 -6.71 -14.41
N ARG A 625 17.45 -6.69 -13.13
CA ARG A 625 16.86 -7.46 -12.05
C ARG A 625 15.47 -6.92 -11.68
N ALA A 626 14.54 -7.80 -11.35
CA ALA A 626 13.20 -7.45 -10.90
C ALA A 626 13.21 -6.43 -9.76
N LEU A 627 12.40 -5.38 -9.93
CA LEU A 627 12.13 -4.35 -8.92
C LEU A 627 10.74 -4.51 -8.27
N ILE A 628 9.91 -5.39 -8.83
CA ILE A 628 8.56 -5.70 -8.36
C ILE A 628 8.38 -7.21 -8.39
N ASP A 629 7.65 -7.73 -7.41
CA ASP A 629 7.54 -9.18 -7.20
C ASP A 629 6.54 -9.87 -8.15
N ASP A 630 5.68 -9.11 -8.83
CA ASP A 630 4.70 -9.61 -9.80
C ASP A 630 5.34 -9.80 -11.19
N PRO A 631 5.60 -11.05 -11.64
CA PRO A 631 6.35 -11.29 -12.86
C PRO A 631 5.66 -10.73 -14.11
N PHE A 632 4.32 -10.74 -14.17
CA PHE A 632 3.57 -10.21 -15.31
C PHE A 632 3.69 -8.70 -15.46
N VAL A 633 3.66 -7.97 -14.34
CA VAL A 633 3.85 -6.52 -14.35
C VAL A 633 5.32 -6.20 -14.64
N PHE A 634 6.25 -6.95 -14.04
CA PHE A 634 7.68 -6.83 -14.34
C PHE A 634 7.99 -7.05 -15.83
N GLY A 635 7.40 -8.06 -16.45
CA GLY A 635 7.54 -8.36 -17.88
C GLY A 635 7.14 -7.19 -18.78
N GLN A 636 6.02 -6.53 -18.47
CA GLN A 636 5.57 -5.33 -19.18
C GLN A 636 6.55 -4.17 -19.00
N ILE A 637 7.00 -3.92 -17.76
CA ILE A 637 7.93 -2.83 -17.44
C ILE A 637 9.27 -3.03 -18.16
N ALA A 638 9.85 -4.23 -18.11
CA ALA A 638 11.12 -4.54 -18.77
C ALA A 638 11.03 -4.40 -20.29
N CYS A 639 9.91 -4.83 -20.88
CA CYS A 639 9.66 -4.65 -22.30
C CYS A 639 9.53 -3.16 -22.68
N ASN A 640 8.68 -2.40 -21.97
CA ASN A 640 8.52 -0.96 -22.21
C ASN A 640 9.84 -0.19 -22.05
N HIS A 641 10.67 -0.59 -21.08
CA HIS A 641 11.98 -0.02 -20.88
C HIS A 641 12.88 -0.25 -22.10
N ALA A 642 13.04 -1.51 -22.53
CA ALA A 642 13.90 -1.83 -23.66
C ALA A 642 13.40 -1.25 -25.01
N LEU A 643 12.09 -1.09 -25.18
CA LEU A 643 11.51 -0.43 -26.36
C LEU A 643 11.75 1.09 -26.36
N SER A 644 11.97 1.68 -25.18
CA SER A 644 12.08 3.12 -24.98
C SER A 644 13.25 3.74 -25.77
N ASP A 645 14.40 3.06 -25.87
CA ASP A 645 15.54 3.54 -26.65
C ASP A 645 15.19 3.68 -28.14
N CYS A 646 14.48 2.70 -28.72
CA CYS A 646 14.01 2.82 -30.10
C CYS A 646 13.05 4.01 -30.26
N HIS A 647 12.15 4.21 -29.29
CA HIS A 647 11.21 5.33 -29.32
C HIS A 647 11.91 6.69 -29.15
N ALA A 648 12.95 6.79 -28.33
CA ALA A 648 13.76 7.99 -28.18
C ALA A 648 14.42 8.40 -29.50
N MET A 649 14.83 7.43 -30.33
CA MET A 649 15.40 7.66 -31.66
C MET A 649 14.34 7.85 -32.76
N ASN A 650 13.06 7.94 -32.38
CA ASN A 650 11.89 7.97 -33.28
C ASN A 650 11.71 6.69 -34.12
N ALA A 651 12.45 5.63 -33.84
CA ALA A 651 12.42 4.40 -34.63
C ALA A 651 11.21 3.51 -34.27
N LYS A 652 10.70 2.82 -35.29
CA LYS A 652 9.65 1.81 -35.12
C LYS A 652 10.31 0.47 -34.76
N PRO A 653 10.00 -0.14 -33.60
CA PRO A 653 10.46 -1.49 -33.29
C PRO A 653 9.93 -2.51 -34.30
N THR A 654 10.79 -3.43 -34.73
CA THR A 654 10.51 -4.46 -35.76
C THR A 654 10.75 -5.88 -35.28
N GLY A 655 11.49 -6.06 -34.18
CA GLY A 655 11.68 -7.36 -33.56
C GLY A 655 12.36 -7.25 -32.21
N ALA A 656 12.07 -8.21 -31.33
CA ALA A 656 12.70 -8.31 -30.01
C ALA A 656 13.20 -9.74 -29.74
N LEU A 657 14.35 -9.86 -29.07
CA LEU A 657 14.91 -11.10 -28.53
C LEU A 657 14.98 -11.00 -27.00
N ALA A 658 14.39 -11.94 -26.28
CA ALA A 658 14.36 -11.92 -24.82
C ALA A 658 15.61 -12.55 -24.19
N ILE A 659 16.05 -12.01 -23.05
CA ILE A 659 17.03 -12.64 -22.15
C ILE A 659 16.37 -12.72 -20.78
N ALA A 660 16.11 -13.93 -20.28
CA ALA A 660 15.36 -14.17 -19.05
C ALA A 660 16.17 -14.97 -18.02
N VAL A 661 16.08 -14.57 -16.76
CA VAL A 661 16.57 -15.34 -15.60
C VAL A 661 15.39 -15.62 -14.69
N VAL A 662 15.15 -16.89 -14.37
CA VAL A 662 14.04 -17.33 -13.51
C VAL A 662 14.61 -17.89 -12.19
N PRO A 663 13.99 -17.58 -11.04
CA PRO A 663 14.39 -18.17 -9.76
C PRO A 663 14.35 -19.70 -9.76
N PHE A 664 15.29 -20.32 -9.03
CA PHE A 664 15.30 -21.77 -8.80
C PHE A 664 13.99 -22.25 -8.15
N GLY A 665 13.46 -23.36 -8.64
CA GLY A 665 12.21 -23.94 -8.18
C GLY A 665 11.96 -25.32 -8.77
N LEU A 666 10.84 -25.95 -8.39
CA LEU A 666 10.33 -27.09 -9.15
C LEU A 666 9.97 -26.65 -10.58
N ASP A 667 10.08 -27.54 -11.56
CA ASP A 667 9.80 -27.24 -12.98
C ASP A 667 8.48 -26.49 -13.17
N ALA A 668 7.40 -26.92 -12.51
CA ALA A 668 6.09 -26.27 -12.58
C ALA A 668 6.09 -24.82 -12.04
N LYS A 669 6.94 -24.51 -11.05
CA LYS A 669 7.08 -23.16 -10.45
C LYS A 669 7.91 -22.25 -11.34
N VAL A 670 8.97 -22.80 -11.94
CA VAL A 670 9.79 -22.13 -12.94
C VAL A 670 8.95 -21.82 -14.18
N GLU A 671 8.20 -22.80 -14.67
CA GLU A 671 7.28 -22.66 -15.81
C GLU A 671 6.24 -21.57 -15.57
N GLU A 672 5.52 -21.59 -14.45
CA GLU A 672 4.50 -20.58 -14.14
C GLU A 672 5.12 -19.19 -14.01
N SER A 673 6.29 -19.06 -13.37
CA SER A 673 6.98 -17.77 -13.23
C SER A 673 7.43 -17.22 -14.58
N LEU A 674 8.00 -18.06 -15.45
CA LEU A 674 8.40 -17.70 -16.80
C LEU A 674 7.19 -17.33 -17.66
N PHE A 675 6.10 -18.12 -17.58
CA PHE A 675 4.87 -17.86 -18.31
C PHE A 675 4.26 -16.51 -17.92
N GLN A 676 4.10 -16.23 -16.62
CA GLN A 676 3.56 -14.94 -16.15
C GLN A 676 4.42 -13.78 -16.66
N MET A 677 5.75 -13.90 -16.52
CA MET A 677 6.70 -12.89 -16.96
C MET A 677 6.62 -12.63 -18.47
N MET A 678 6.68 -13.68 -19.28
CA MET A 678 6.65 -13.57 -20.74
C MET A 678 5.27 -13.17 -21.26
N ALA A 679 4.17 -13.56 -20.61
CA ALA A 679 2.83 -13.10 -20.98
C ALA A 679 2.67 -11.59 -20.76
N GLY A 680 3.28 -11.05 -19.70
CA GLY A 680 3.38 -9.61 -19.48
C GLY A 680 4.16 -8.92 -20.60
N ALA A 681 5.37 -9.39 -20.89
CA ALA A 681 6.18 -8.83 -21.97
C ALA A 681 5.48 -8.92 -23.33
N ALA A 682 4.87 -10.06 -23.66
CA ALA A 682 4.14 -10.27 -24.90
C ALA A 682 2.95 -9.31 -25.06
N LYS A 683 2.30 -8.92 -23.96
CA LYS A 683 1.26 -7.89 -23.97
C LYS A 683 1.83 -6.53 -24.42
N ALA A 684 2.93 -6.08 -23.82
CA ALA A 684 3.55 -4.79 -24.17
C ALA A 684 4.14 -4.77 -25.59
N LEU A 685 4.75 -5.89 -26.01
CA LEU A 685 5.23 -6.11 -27.38
C LEU A 685 4.10 -6.00 -28.41
N ARG A 686 2.95 -6.65 -28.13
CA ARG A 686 1.76 -6.61 -29.00
C ARG A 686 1.21 -5.19 -29.14
N GLU A 687 1.14 -4.45 -28.05
CA GLU A 687 0.69 -3.05 -28.04
C GLU A 687 1.63 -2.14 -28.84
N SER A 688 2.92 -2.48 -28.90
CA SER A 688 3.93 -1.73 -29.66
C SER A 688 4.09 -2.22 -31.11
N GLY A 689 3.36 -3.26 -31.52
CA GLY A 689 3.49 -3.86 -32.84
C GLY A 689 4.84 -4.55 -33.09
N CYS A 690 5.56 -4.91 -32.02
CA CYS A 690 6.89 -5.52 -32.09
C CYS A 690 6.80 -7.03 -31.87
N PRO A 691 7.16 -7.89 -32.84
CA PRO A 691 7.14 -9.33 -32.65
C PRO A 691 8.29 -9.82 -31.75
N LEU A 692 8.00 -10.80 -30.89
CA LEU A 692 9.04 -11.58 -30.19
C LEU A 692 9.59 -12.63 -31.16
N LEU A 693 10.88 -12.53 -31.51
CA LEU A 693 11.52 -13.38 -32.52
C LEU A 693 12.24 -14.59 -31.91
N GLY A 694 12.47 -14.58 -30.61
CA GLY A 694 13.22 -15.62 -29.90
C GLY A 694 13.77 -15.12 -28.57
N GLY A 695 14.70 -15.87 -28.00
CA GLY A 695 15.36 -15.48 -26.76
C GLY A 695 16.19 -16.59 -26.13
N HIS A 696 16.75 -16.28 -24.97
CA HIS A 696 17.48 -17.22 -24.12
C HIS A 696 16.98 -17.12 -22.68
N SER A 697 16.93 -18.25 -21.98
CA SER A 697 16.52 -18.32 -20.59
C SER A 697 17.48 -19.18 -19.78
N CYS A 698 17.77 -18.76 -18.55
CA CYS A 698 18.48 -19.58 -17.57
C CYS A 698 17.85 -19.45 -16.18
N GLU A 699 18.23 -20.34 -15.27
CA GLU A 699 17.89 -20.20 -13.86
C GLU A 699 18.96 -19.39 -13.12
N GLY A 700 18.55 -18.65 -12.10
CA GLY A 700 19.43 -17.85 -11.27
C GLY A 700 18.79 -17.46 -9.95
N ALA A 701 19.53 -16.76 -9.08
CA ALA A 701 19.02 -16.39 -7.77
C ALA A 701 17.91 -15.33 -7.83
N ASP A 702 17.98 -14.42 -8.80
CA ASP A 702 17.08 -13.27 -8.92
C ASP A 702 16.35 -13.28 -10.28
N LEU A 703 15.02 -13.10 -10.23
CA LEU A 703 14.21 -12.88 -11.42
C LEU A 703 14.75 -11.67 -12.20
N SER A 704 15.08 -11.85 -13.48
CA SER A 704 15.62 -10.80 -14.33
C SER A 704 15.11 -10.96 -15.76
N LEU A 705 14.92 -9.83 -16.45
CA LEU A 705 14.45 -9.83 -17.83
C LEU A 705 15.08 -8.67 -18.59
N GLY A 706 15.32 -8.90 -19.87
CA GLY A 706 15.77 -7.91 -20.80
C GLY A 706 15.41 -8.27 -22.24
N PHE A 707 15.56 -7.30 -23.12
CA PHE A 707 15.33 -7.47 -24.54
C PHE A 707 16.45 -6.81 -25.34
N CYS A 708 16.91 -7.50 -26.38
CA CYS A 708 17.53 -6.85 -27.52
C CYS A 708 16.42 -6.48 -28.50
N VAL A 709 16.29 -5.19 -28.83
CA VAL A 709 15.27 -4.68 -29.74
C VAL A 709 15.94 -4.17 -31.01
N THR A 710 15.38 -4.57 -32.16
CA THR A 710 15.73 -4.02 -33.46
C THR A 710 14.60 -3.16 -33.99
N GLY A 711 14.89 -1.92 -34.37
CA GLY A 711 13.95 -0.98 -34.98
C GLY A 711 14.40 -0.53 -36.36
N SER A 712 13.51 0.13 -37.08
CA SER A 712 13.78 0.68 -38.41
C SER A 712 13.28 2.11 -38.52
N ILE A 713 14.02 2.96 -39.24
CA ILE A 713 13.66 4.35 -39.50
C ILE A 713 14.38 4.88 -40.74
N GLU A 714 13.80 5.87 -41.43
CA GLU A 714 14.51 6.65 -42.44
C GLU A 714 15.62 7.47 -41.77
N ALA A 715 16.86 7.38 -42.28
CA ALA A 715 18.03 7.98 -41.64
C ALA A 715 17.89 9.49 -41.36
N SER A 716 17.14 10.23 -42.18
CA SER A 716 16.87 11.66 -42.01
C SER A 716 15.89 12.00 -40.88
N HIS A 717 15.13 11.02 -40.38
CA HIS A 717 14.13 11.20 -39.32
C HIS A 717 14.58 10.68 -37.95
N VAL A 718 15.81 10.16 -37.86
CA VAL A 718 16.42 9.70 -36.62
C VAL A 718 16.58 10.88 -35.67
N LEU A 719 15.94 10.80 -34.51
CA LEU A 719 16.25 11.68 -33.38
C LEU A 719 17.52 11.18 -32.69
N ARG A 720 18.30 12.09 -32.13
CA ARG A 720 19.54 11.81 -31.39
C ARG A 720 19.53 12.56 -30.06
N LYS A 721 20.45 12.23 -29.16
CA LYS A 721 20.73 13.09 -27.99
C LYS A 721 21.29 14.46 -28.39
N SER A 722 22.02 14.53 -29.51
CA SER A 722 22.48 15.79 -30.13
C SER A 722 21.38 16.47 -30.94
N GLY A 723 21.47 17.78 -31.14
CA GLY A 723 20.58 18.53 -32.03
C GLY A 723 19.82 19.67 -31.34
N LEU A 724 20.13 19.96 -30.08
CA LEU A 724 19.57 21.09 -29.35
C LEU A 724 19.80 22.41 -30.11
N LYS A 725 18.74 23.20 -30.32
CA LYS A 725 18.84 24.54 -30.92
C LYS A 725 18.51 25.61 -29.89
N ALA A 726 19.19 26.76 -29.99
CA ALA A 726 18.91 27.88 -29.10
C ALA A 726 17.44 28.30 -29.19
N GLY A 727 16.80 28.48 -28.03
CA GLY A 727 15.38 28.81 -27.91
C GLY A 727 14.44 27.59 -27.86
N ASP A 728 14.91 26.37 -28.17
CA ASP A 728 14.06 25.17 -28.01
C ASP A 728 13.63 24.99 -26.55
N LYS A 729 12.41 24.49 -26.36
CA LYS A 729 11.85 24.15 -25.05
C LYS A 729 12.09 22.68 -24.73
N LEU A 730 12.49 22.41 -23.49
CA LEU A 730 12.69 21.05 -23.00
C LEU A 730 11.36 20.52 -22.46
N VAL A 731 10.84 19.47 -23.08
CA VAL A 731 9.58 18.81 -22.70
C VAL A 731 9.90 17.47 -22.07
N LEU A 732 9.37 17.23 -20.86
CA LEU A 732 9.44 15.95 -20.17
C LEU A 732 8.04 15.31 -20.13
N THR A 733 7.95 14.07 -20.62
CA THR A 733 6.66 13.41 -20.91
C THR A 733 6.08 12.59 -19.76
N LYS A 734 6.89 12.28 -18.74
CA LYS A 734 6.47 11.55 -17.53
C LYS A 734 7.15 12.11 -16.28
N PRO A 735 6.52 11.98 -15.11
CA PRO A 735 7.10 12.44 -13.85
C PRO A 735 8.30 11.58 -13.41
N ILE A 736 9.20 12.19 -12.64
CA ILE A 736 10.39 11.51 -12.07
C ILE A 736 10.19 11.12 -10.60
N GLY A 737 10.98 10.16 -10.12
CA GLY A 737 11.02 9.74 -8.72
C GLY A 737 10.85 8.23 -8.49
N THR A 738 10.97 7.40 -9.53
CA THR A 738 10.80 5.95 -9.37
C THR A 738 11.89 5.35 -8.48
N GLY A 739 13.15 5.77 -8.63
CA GLY A 739 14.27 5.25 -7.83
C GLY A 739 14.09 5.47 -6.32
N VAL A 740 13.68 6.66 -5.90
CA VAL A 740 13.41 6.95 -4.48
C VAL A 740 12.21 6.17 -3.95
N LEU A 741 11.14 6.05 -4.75
CA LEU A 741 9.94 5.31 -4.35
C LEU A 741 10.25 3.83 -4.12
N PHE A 742 10.98 3.17 -5.03
CA PHE A 742 11.37 1.78 -4.86
C PHE A 742 12.39 1.60 -3.72
N ALA A 743 13.33 2.52 -3.54
CA ALA A 743 14.24 2.49 -2.39
C ALA A 743 13.50 2.61 -1.05
N ALA A 744 12.45 3.42 -0.98
CA ALA A 744 11.58 3.53 0.18
C ALA A 744 10.68 2.29 0.36
N HIS A 745 10.16 1.72 -0.73
CA HIS A 745 9.34 0.52 -0.71
C HIS A 745 10.09 -0.68 -0.13
N MET A 746 11.33 -0.92 -0.58
CA MET A 746 12.21 -1.96 -0.06
C MET A 746 12.49 -1.81 1.46
N ARG A 747 12.26 -0.61 2.02
CA ARG A 747 12.42 -0.29 3.44
C ARG A 747 11.08 -0.15 4.17
N GLY A 748 9.97 -0.56 3.55
CA GLY A 748 8.62 -0.52 4.14
C GLY A 748 8.06 0.90 4.37
N ALA A 749 8.62 1.91 3.69
CA ALA A 749 8.32 3.32 3.92
C ALA A 749 7.47 3.98 2.83
N ALA A 750 7.45 3.43 1.62
CA ALA A 750 6.58 3.92 0.54
C ALA A 750 5.13 3.48 0.76
N GLN A 751 4.18 4.35 0.44
CA GLN A 751 2.74 4.06 0.50
C GLN A 751 2.31 3.28 -0.74
N GLY A 752 1.34 2.37 -0.60
CA GLY A 752 0.79 1.59 -1.71
C GLY A 752 0.29 2.45 -2.88
N ALA A 753 -0.40 3.56 -2.59
CA ALA A 753 -0.87 4.49 -3.60
C ALA A 753 0.26 5.14 -4.42
N HIS A 754 1.40 5.46 -3.79
CA HIS A 754 2.57 6.00 -4.48
C HIS A 754 3.21 4.95 -5.39
N MET A 755 3.30 3.70 -4.92
CA MET A 755 3.82 2.58 -5.72
C MET A 755 2.92 2.25 -6.91
N ALA A 756 1.59 2.34 -6.74
CA ALA A 756 0.65 2.18 -7.83
C ALA A 756 0.81 3.28 -8.89
N ALA A 757 1.02 4.54 -8.47
CA ALA A 757 1.29 5.64 -9.39
C ALA A 757 2.59 5.44 -10.19
N ALA A 758 3.68 5.06 -9.52
CA ALA A 758 4.95 4.73 -10.18
C ALA A 758 4.79 3.57 -11.16
N THR A 759 4.10 2.50 -10.75
CA THR A 759 3.85 1.33 -11.60
C THR A 759 3.04 1.71 -12.85
N ARG A 760 1.99 2.52 -12.71
CA ARG A 760 1.24 3.02 -13.89
C ARG A 760 2.14 3.80 -14.85
N GLY A 761 3.00 4.69 -14.33
CA GLY A 761 3.93 5.45 -15.17
C GLY A 761 4.90 4.58 -15.96
N MET A 762 5.40 3.50 -15.35
CA MET A 762 6.30 2.52 -16.00
C MET A 762 5.58 1.61 -17.00
N LEU A 763 4.27 1.36 -16.80
CA LEU A 763 3.44 0.59 -17.73
C LEU A 763 3.00 1.40 -18.96
N THR A 764 3.03 2.74 -18.90
CA THR A 764 2.74 3.59 -20.06
C THR A 764 3.90 3.54 -21.07
N SER A 765 3.65 3.07 -22.29
CA SER A 765 4.66 3.06 -23.36
C SER A 765 5.06 4.48 -23.80
N ASN A 766 6.31 4.66 -24.24
CA ASN A 766 6.80 5.91 -24.82
C ASN A 766 6.49 6.05 -26.33
N ALA A 767 5.90 5.04 -26.97
CA ALA A 767 5.60 5.06 -28.41
C ALA A 767 4.71 6.24 -28.84
N GLY A 768 3.63 6.49 -28.09
CA GLY A 768 2.72 7.61 -28.36
C GLY A 768 3.40 8.96 -28.19
N ALA A 769 4.21 9.11 -27.15
CA ALA A 769 4.97 10.33 -26.87
C ALA A 769 6.00 10.62 -27.96
N ALA A 770 6.77 9.61 -28.39
CA ALA A 770 7.76 9.74 -29.47
C ALA A 770 7.11 10.26 -30.76
N ARG A 771 5.98 9.68 -31.16
CA ARG A 771 5.21 10.12 -32.33
C ARG A 771 4.79 11.58 -32.23
N VAL A 772 4.18 11.98 -31.10
CA VAL A 772 3.71 13.36 -30.92
C VAL A 772 4.89 14.35 -30.91
N LEU A 773 6.01 14.01 -30.27
CA LEU A 773 7.22 14.84 -30.27
C LEU A 773 7.76 15.03 -31.69
N ALA A 774 7.85 13.95 -32.48
CA ALA A 774 8.30 14.02 -33.87
C ALA A 774 7.35 14.88 -34.74
N GLU A 775 6.03 14.70 -34.60
CA GLU A 775 5.00 15.49 -35.30
C GLU A 775 5.10 17.00 -35.00
N HIS A 776 5.62 17.37 -33.82
CA HIS A 776 5.82 18.76 -33.40
C HIS A 776 7.24 19.29 -33.64
N GLY A 777 8.06 18.55 -34.38
CA GLY A 777 9.38 19.00 -34.84
C GLY A 777 10.48 18.91 -33.79
N ALA A 778 10.42 17.90 -32.90
CA ALA A 778 11.50 17.61 -31.97
C ALA A 778 12.87 17.57 -32.66
N THR A 779 13.87 18.20 -32.05
CA THR A 779 15.22 18.38 -32.62
C THR A 779 16.25 17.48 -31.95
N ALA A 780 16.00 17.09 -30.71
CA ALA A 780 16.77 16.11 -29.95
C ALA A 780 15.85 15.38 -28.96
N CYS A 781 16.19 14.14 -28.62
CA CYS A 781 15.40 13.32 -27.71
C CYS A 781 16.28 12.30 -26.99
N THR A 782 15.92 11.99 -25.75
CA THR A 782 16.43 10.87 -24.97
C THR A 782 15.31 10.32 -24.10
N ASP A 783 15.40 9.07 -23.70
CA ASP A 783 14.59 8.61 -22.57
C ASP A 783 15.33 8.85 -21.25
N VAL A 784 14.58 9.03 -20.17
CA VAL A 784 15.16 9.29 -18.84
C VAL A 784 15.18 7.99 -18.05
N THR A 785 16.37 7.46 -17.82
CA THR A 785 16.59 6.13 -17.21
C THR A 785 17.62 6.17 -16.05
N GLY A 786 18.62 5.29 -16.03
CA GLY A 786 19.50 5.01 -14.89
C GLY A 786 20.38 6.19 -14.44
N PHE A 787 20.71 7.13 -15.31
CA PHE A 787 21.52 8.30 -14.94
C PHE A 787 20.70 9.46 -14.33
N GLY A 788 19.38 9.30 -14.27
CA GLY A 788 18.47 10.35 -13.81
C GLY A 788 18.35 11.50 -14.80
N LEU A 789 17.48 12.46 -14.48
CA LEU A 789 17.16 13.58 -15.37
C LEU A 789 18.40 14.41 -15.72
N LEU A 790 19.23 14.73 -14.71
CA LEU A 790 20.42 15.56 -14.94
C LEU A 790 21.46 14.82 -15.79
N GLY A 791 21.61 13.51 -15.61
CA GLY A 791 22.59 12.74 -16.37
C GLY A 791 22.27 12.74 -17.86
N HIS A 792 21.01 12.44 -18.19
CA HIS A 792 20.51 12.47 -19.56
C HIS A 792 20.52 13.87 -20.18
N LEU A 793 20.13 14.90 -19.42
CA LEU A 793 20.21 16.29 -19.87
C LEU A 793 21.67 16.72 -20.13
N PHE A 794 22.60 16.30 -19.27
CA PHE A 794 24.02 16.59 -19.45
C PHE A 794 24.58 15.94 -20.72
N GLU A 795 24.17 14.71 -21.06
CA GLU A 795 24.57 14.05 -22.31
C GLU A 795 24.05 14.81 -23.53
N MET A 796 22.78 15.22 -23.54
CA MET A 796 22.20 16.01 -24.63
C MET A 796 22.90 17.37 -24.80
N ALA A 797 23.12 18.07 -23.68
CA ALA A 797 23.79 19.36 -23.65
C ALA A 797 25.25 19.25 -24.12
N SER A 798 25.97 18.21 -23.67
CA SER A 798 27.36 17.96 -24.07
C SER A 798 27.47 17.63 -25.56
N ALA A 799 26.63 16.72 -26.05
CA ALA A 799 26.61 16.30 -27.45
C ALA A 799 26.25 17.46 -28.39
N SER A 800 25.40 18.37 -27.95
CA SER A 800 25.00 19.56 -28.73
C SER A 800 25.87 20.79 -28.47
N ARG A 801 26.86 20.72 -27.56
CA ARG A 801 27.62 21.87 -27.06
C ARG A 801 26.71 23.03 -26.64
N ALA A 802 25.64 22.73 -25.92
CA ALA A 802 24.60 23.70 -25.57
C ALA A 802 24.58 23.99 -24.05
N ARG A 803 24.21 25.22 -23.69
CA ARG A 803 23.81 25.56 -22.33
C ARG A 803 22.29 25.52 -22.22
N VAL A 804 21.79 24.92 -21.15
CA VAL A 804 20.36 24.71 -20.91
C VAL A 804 19.96 25.26 -19.56
N ALA A 805 18.76 25.79 -19.46
CA ALA A 805 18.12 26.14 -18.19
C ALA A 805 17.04 25.11 -17.87
N LEU A 806 17.07 24.60 -16.64
CA LEU A 806 16.07 23.70 -16.07
C LEU A 806 15.25 24.46 -15.03
N ASP A 807 13.93 24.46 -15.15
CA ASP A 807 13.00 25.05 -14.20
C ASP A 807 12.61 24.02 -13.14
N MET A 808 13.12 24.21 -11.92
CA MET A 808 12.93 23.28 -10.80
C MET A 808 11.49 23.25 -10.28
N ALA A 809 10.75 24.35 -10.42
CA ALA A 809 9.37 24.46 -9.97
C ALA A 809 8.39 23.76 -10.93
N ARG A 810 8.80 23.55 -12.19
CA ARG A 810 8.00 22.88 -13.23
C ARG A 810 8.28 21.39 -13.40
N LEU A 811 9.17 20.81 -12.59
CA LEU A 811 9.48 19.38 -12.68
C LEU A 811 8.25 18.54 -12.30
N PRO A 812 7.74 17.67 -13.19
CA PRO A 812 6.69 16.74 -12.84
C PRO A 812 7.29 15.65 -11.93
N LEU A 813 6.72 15.48 -10.73
CA LEU A 813 7.22 14.55 -9.71
C LEU A 813 6.18 13.48 -9.40
N LEU A 814 6.63 12.25 -9.21
CA LEU A 814 5.74 11.18 -8.77
C LEU A 814 5.22 11.45 -7.34
N PRO A 815 3.95 11.13 -7.04
CA PRO A 815 3.38 11.32 -5.71
C PRO A 815 4.25 10.67 -4.63
N GLY A 816 4.58 11.45 -3.60
CA GLY A 816 5.39 11.02 -2.46
C GLY A 816 6.90 10.99 -2.68
N ALA A 817 7.41 11.15 -3.92
CA ALA A 817 8.85 11.16 -4.18
C ALA A 817 9.56 12.28 -3.41
N LEU A 818 8.97 13.48 -3.37
CA LEU A 818 9.52 14.63 -2.65
C LEU A 818 9.57 14.41 -1.13
N ASP A 819 8.48 13.93 -0.52
CA ASP A 819 8.44 13.63 0.92
C ASP A 819 9.53 12.62 1.30
N LEU A 820 9.64 11.53 0.52
CA LEU A 820 10.59 10.46 0.81
C LEU A 820 12.04 10.90 0.63
N VAL A 821 12.34 11.69 -0.41
CA VAL A 821 13.71 12.17 -0.59
C VAL A 821 14.11 13.17 0.50
N THR A 822 13.19 14.04 0.94
CA THR A 822 13.41 14.94 2.09
C THR A 822 13.63 14.16 3.39
N ARG A 823 13.02 12.99 3.52
CA ARG A 823 13.25 12.05 4.64
C ARG A 823 14.51 11.19 4.50
N GLY A 824 15.32 11.42 3.47
CA GLY A 824 16.61 10.77 3.26
C GLY A 824 16.55 9.42 2.54
N TYR A 825 15.41 9.06 1.94
CA TYR A 825 15.35 7.88 1.07
C TYR A 825 16.02 8.19 -0.28
N MET A 826 16.99 7.37 -0.66
CA MET A 826 17.75 7.48 -1.91
C MET A 826 18.07 6.08 -2.43
N SER A 827 18.10 5.93 -3.77
CA SER A 827 18.46 4.68 -4.43
C SER A 827 19.97 4.42 -4.41
N SER A 828 20.39 3.17 -4.67
CA SER A 828 21.80 2.76 -4.65
C SER A 828 22.67 3.43 -5.72
N LEU A 829 22.10 3.82 -6.87
CA LEU A 829 22.85 4.45 -7.96
C LEU A 829 22.95 5.98 -7.83
N GLN A 830 22.05 6.60 -7.05
CA GLN A 830 21.99 8.05 -6.88
C GLN A 830 23.30 8.68 -6.39
N PRO A 831 24.06 8.09 -5.42
CA PRO A 831 25.37 8.62 -5.03
C PRO A 831 26.39 8.67 -6.17
N SER A 832 26.33 7.73 -7.13
CA SER A 832 27.19 7.75 -8.30
C SER A 832 26.77 8.85 -9.28
N ASN A 833 25.47 9.05 -9.47
CA ASN A 833 24.91 10.10 -10.31
C ASN A 833 25.18 11.50 -9.75
N LEU A 834 25.25 11.66 -8.41
CA LEU A 834 25.52 12.93 -7.74
C LEU A 834 26.85 13.58 -8.17
N ARG A 835 27.80 12.81 -8.70
CA ARG A 835 29.05 13.34 -9.28
C ARG A 835 28.79 14.31 -10.43
N LEU A 836 27.64 14.21 -11.09
CA LEU A 836 27.22 15.11 -12.17
C LEU A 836 26.75 16.48 -11.67
N ARG A 837 26.68 16.73 -10.36
CA ARG A 837 26.39 18.06 -9.80
C ARG A 837 27.33 19.15 -10.33
N ARG A 838 28.56 18.77 -10.68
CA ARG A 838 29.58 19.64 -11.30
C ARG A 838 29.14 20.23 -12.65
N ALA A 839 28.12 19.66 -13.30
CA ALA A 839 27.55 20.18 -14.54
C ALA A 839 26.59 21.35 -14.31
N ILE A 840 26.20 21.61 -13.06
CA ILE A 840 25.29 22.70 -12.70
C ILE A 840 26.09 23.98 -12.46
N ALA A 841 25.71 25.08 -13.10
CA ALA A 841 26.40 26.37 -13.01
C ALA A 841 26.14 27.08 -11.68
N ASN A 842 24.91 27.04 -11.20
CA ASN A 842 24.45 27.69 -9.98
C ASN A 842 24.12 26.65 -8.88
N GLU A 843 25.02 25.67 -8.69
CA GLU A 843 24.81 24.53 -7.79
C GLU A 843 24.36 24.95 -6.38
N GLN A 844 24.98 25.99 -5.80
CA GLN A 844 24.67 26.44 -4.45
C GLN A 844 23.22 26.94 -4.32
N ALA A 845 22.68 27.57 -5.36
CA ALA A 845 21.28 27.97 -5.41
C ALA A 845 20.39 26.74 -5.64
N ALA A 846 20.75 25.88 -6.59
CA ALA A 846 20.01 24.65 -6.90
C ALA A 846 19.83 23.74 -5.68
N LEU A 847 20.86 23.63 -4.82
CA LEU A 847 20.85 22.83 -3.59
C LEU A 847 19.75 23.25 -2.61
N ALA A 848 19.30 24.51 -2.64
CA ALA A 848 18.24 25.00 -1.78
C ALA A 848 16.85 24.45 -2.15
N HIS A 849 16.68 23.93 -3.38
CA HIS A 849 15.40 23.41 -3.84
C HIS A 849 15.16 21.98 -3.30
N PRO A 850 14.00 21.70 -2.67
CA PRO A 850 13.69 20.38 -2.11
C PRO A 850 13.77 19.21 -3.12
N ALA A 851 13.47 19.48 -4.40
CA ALA A 851 13.53 18.47 -5.46
C ALA A 851 14.94 18.23 -6.04
N TYR A 852 15.96 19.00 -5.63
CA TYR A 852 17.33 18.87 -6.14
C TYR A 852 17.87 17.43 -6.14
N PRO A 853 17.69 16.62 -5.08
CA PRO A 853 18.22 15.26 -5.10
C PRO A 853 17.52 14.33 -6.12
N LEU A 854 16.30 14.67 -6.57
CA LEU A 854 15.55 13.89 -7.58
C LEU A 854 16.13 14.04 -8.98
N LEU A 855 16.91 15.09 -9.25
CA LEU A 855 17.63 15.25 -10.52
C LEU A 855 18.60 14.09 -10.81
N PHE A 856 19.11 13.47 -9.74
CA PHE A 856 20.08 12.38 -9.78
C PHE A 856 19.43 11.00 -9.56
N ASP A 857 18.11 10.97 -9.32
CA ASP A 857 17.39 9.74 -9.06
C ASP A 857 17.29 8.90 -10.34
N PRO A 858 17.79 7.65 -10.36
CA PRO A 858 17.62 6.74 -11.50
C PRO A 858 16.15 6.49 -11.74
N GLN A 859 15.76 6.50 -13.01
CA GLN A 859 14.41 6.18 -13.43
C GLN A 859 14.39 4.78 -14.07
N THR A 860 13.35 3.99 -13.77
CA THR A 860 13.04 2.75 -14.51
C THR A 860 11.84 3.02 -15.40
N ALA A 861 11.92 2.66 -16.70
CA ALA A 861 10.88 2.95 -17.70
C ALA A 861 10.35 4.40 -17.65
N GLY A 862 11.26 5.37 -17.55
CA GLY A 862 10.92 6.79 -17.44
C GLY A 862 10.33 7.37 -18.72
N GLY A 863 10.10 8.69 -18.71
CA GLY A 863 9.59 9.43 -19.87
C GLY A 863 10.70 9.81 -20.83
N LEU A 864 10.30 10.30 -22.00
CA LEU A 864 11.16 11.02 -22.93
C LEU A 864 11.38 12.46 -22.46
N LEU A 865 12.63 12.92 -22.59
CA LEU A 865 13.06 14.30 -22.52
C LEU A 865 13.45 14.75 -23.93
N SER A 866 12.81 15.79 -24.45
CA SER A 866 13.02 16.23 -25.83
C SER A 866 13.05 17.74 -25.96
N ALA A 867 13.84 18.24 -26.91
CA ALA A 867 13.86 19.63 -27.32
C ALA A 867 12.88 19.86 -28.47
N VAL A 868 11.95 20.80 -28.28
CA VAL A 868 10.90 21.15 -29.24
C VAL A 868 10.98 22.65 -29.55
N PRO A 869 10.82 23.08 -30.81
CA PRO A 869 10.80 24.50 -31.16
C PRO A 869 9.79 25.29 -30.32
N ALA A 870 10.19 26.47 -29.83
CA ALA A 870 9.37 27.25 -28.90
C ALA A 870 7.93 27.52 -29.38
N ALA A 871 7.75 27.74 -30.69
CA ALA A 871 6.43 27.98 -31.28
C ALA A 871 5.49 26.76 -31.21
N GLN A 872 6.04 25.55 -31.14
CA GLN A 872 5.28 24.29 -31.14
C GLN A 872 5.14 23.69 -29.74
N ALA A 873 5.91 24.15 -28.75
CA ALA A 873 6.02 23.52 -27.43
C ALA A 873 4.66 23.41 -26.71
N ASP A 874 3.87 24.48 -26.66
CA ASP A 874 2.56 24.46 -25.99
C ASP A 874 1.54 23.55 -26.70
N ALA A 875 1.57 23.52 -28.04
CA ALA A 875 0.73 22.61 -28.83
C ALA A 875 1.14 21.15 -28.60
N CYS A 876 2.45 20.88 -28.54
CA CYS A 876 3.00 19.56 -28.25
C CYS A 876 2.56 19.05 -26.88
N VAL A 877 2.65 19.88 -25.83
CA VAL A 877 2.20 19.50 -24.48
C VAL A 877 0.71 19.18 -24.48
N LYS A 878 -0.14 20.00 -25.12
CA LYS A 878 -1.58 19.74 -25.22
C LYS A 878 -1.86 18.42 -25.93
N ALA A 879 -1.14 18.12 -27.01
CA ALA A 879 -1.27 16.86 -27.74
C ALA A 879 -0.82 15.65 -26.91
N LEU A 880 0.28 15.77 -26.16
CA LEU A 880 0.78 14.73 -25.25
C LEU A 880 -0.22 14.44 -24.12
N VAL A 881 -0.75 15.49 -23.47
CA VAL A 881 -1.78 15.35 -22.43
C VAL A 881 -3.03 14.66 -23.00
N ALA A 882 -3.50 15.07 -24.19
CA ALA A 882 -4.63 14.43 -24.86
C ALA A 882 -4.37 12.97 -25.25
N ALA A 883 -3.11 12.61 -25.53
CA ALA A 883 -2.68 11.24 -25.82
C ALA A 883 -2.48 10.36 -24.57
N GLY A 884 -2.75 10.88 -23.37
CA GLY A 884 -2.68 10.14 -22.10
C GLY A 884 -1.43 10.42 -21.26
N TYR A 885 -0.56 11.35 -21.67
CA TYR A 885 0.62 11.77 -20.90
C TYR A 885 0.31 13.00 -20.04
N GLY A 886 -0.63 12.85 -19.10
CA GLY A 886 -1.23 13.96 -18.35
C GLY A 886 -0.28 14.80 -17.49
N GLU A 887 0.88 14.26 -17.14
CA GLU A 887 1.92 14.92 -16.32
C GLU A 887 3.03 15.55 -17.17
N THR A 888 2.81 15.69 -18.47
CA THR A 888 3.80 16.32 -19.38
C THR A 888 4.01 17.78 -19.03
N ALA A 889 5.25 18.22 -18.97
CA ALA A 889 5.59 19.62 -18.69
C ALA A 889 6.76 20.12 -19.55
N ILE A 890 6.74 21.44 -19.84
CA ILE A 890 7.94 22.17 -20.27
C ILE A 890 8.79 22.42 -19.02
N VAL A 891 9.91 21.70 -18.92
CA VAL A 891 10.81 21.72 -17.76
C VAL A 891 12.00 22.64 -17.94
N GLY A 892 12.17 23.27 -19.09
CA GLY A 892 13.34 24.10 -19.34
C GLY A 892 13.44 24.64 -20.76
N GLU A 893 14.59 25.22 -21.08
CA GLU A 893 14.90 25.75 -22.41
C GLU A 893 16.39 25.68 -22.73
N VAL A 894 16.71 25.65 -24.02
CA VAL A 894 18.08 25.76 -24.52
C VAL A 894 18.43 27.25 -24.63
N LEU A 895 19.43 27.68 -23.86
CA LEU A 895 19.84 29.09 -23.80
C LEU A 895 20.68 29.49 -25.00
N GLN A 896 21.70 28.69 -25.30
CA GLN A 896 22.65 28.96 -26.39
C GLN A 896 23.35 27.68 -26.83
N VAL A 897 23.79 27.65 -28.09
CA VAL A 897 24.69 26.64 -28.65
C VAL A 897 26.06 27.27 -28.84
N LEU A 898 27.11 26.61 -28.36
CA LEU A 898 28.48 27.12 -28.32
C LEU A 898 29.24 26.75 -29.60
N GLY A 899 30.14 27.64 -30.03
CA GLY A 899 31.04 27.38 -31.17
C GLY A 899 32.12 26.34 -30.86
N GLU A 900 32.82 25.88 -31.90
CA GLU A 900 33.88 24.88 -31.77
C GLU A 900 35.07 25.40 -30.94
N GLY A 901 35.65 24.56 -30.08
CA GLY A 901 36.84 24.89 -29.27
C GLY A 901 36.57 25.44 -27.86
N VAL A 902 35.31 25.68 -27.48
CA VAL A 902 34.96 26.15 -26.13
C VAL A 902 34.72 24.96 -25.19
N CYS A 903 35.64 24.70 -24.27
CA CYS A 903 35.42 23.76 -23.17
C CYS A 903 34.57 24.45 -22.11
N VAL A 904 33.32 24.03 -21.95
CA VAL A 904 32.41 24.64 -20.97
C VAL A 904 32.16 23.68 -19.82
N PRO A 905 32.89 23.82 -18.70
CA PRO A 905 32.36 23.32 -17.44
C PRO A 905 31.05 24.07 -17.16
N HIS A 906 30.04 23.38 -16.62
CA HIS A 906 28.71 23.91 -16.29
C HIS A 906 27.77 24.15 -17.49
N LEU A 907 27.11 23.08 -17.94
CA LEU A 907 26.17 23.12 -19.07
C LEU A 907 24.71 23.38 -18.64
N VAL A 908 24.38 23.16 -17.37
CA VAL A 908 23.02 23.23 -16.85
C VAL A 908 22.89 24.37 -15.85
N GLU A 909 21.87 25.21 -16.00
CA GLU A 909 21.49 26.24 -15.03
C GLU A 909 20.12 25.88 -14.43
N CYS A 910 20.00 25.82 -13.10
CA CYS A 910 18.72 25.51 -12.45
C CYS A 910 18.00 26.80 -12.05
N ARG A 911 16.86 27.12 -12.67
CA ARG A 911 15.95 28.19 -12.24
C ARG A 911 15.08 27.69 -11.10
N LEU A 912 14.98 28.47 -10.03
CA LEU A 912 14.32 28.10 -8.77
C LEU A 912 12.88 28.58 -8.68
#